data_AF-A0A0S6U1R6-F1
#
_entry.id   AF-A0A0S6U1R6-F1
#
_cell.length_a   1.000
_cell.length_b   1.000
_cell.length_c   1.000
_cell.angle_alpha   90.00
_cell.angle_beta   90.00
_cell.angle_gamma   90.00
#
_symmetry.space_group_name_H-M   'P 1'
#
loop_
_entity.id
_entity.type
_entity.pdbx_description
1 polymer ?
#
loop_
_entity_poly.entity_id
_entity_poly.type
_entity_poly.pdbx_seq_one_letter_code
_entity_poly.pdbx_strand_id
1 'polypeptide(L)'
;MESTTEYNLIPIGKVEIKDNVSSIVINKEYISCLKYLSLFSHAIIIYLENIKPNNPFSQRNIKIISIDQRSGIVCFHGSQYFSLGDVVYDIKPYFPCEDRVKECSIPKYDYSLPVCKVKNIEPKTVRREEEHLLTDRRVYPIGNIRKIKGEFFIQVFKDFELYFQELKGYSHIKIFWWFHRFDKDKYRRITECEPPYENAPRTGVFASRSPVRPNPIALTTARIINFDKALGRIRISDLDCFDNTPLIKIEPYIPSKDLVSDFKVPKWLAHWPEWLDDRETKLTMDETSLKPSSLDSIKKYSRYSNKTSNTTDFFYIEKELKEEKRKGIFVKGARQNNLKNISVTIPYNKITVITGVSGSGKSSLAFDTIFAESQRRFINSLSMSNSSMNGQMETPDIDMVYGLLPSISISQKNIARNPRSTVGTMTDMYDCLRTLFASIGIRHCPDCGTAIIPLSAEEITQILSQLSFGTIIKITPFKVNNPSYEYVVSERVSTNGILRNYIKESLEIGKGAIYVTINNEDKLLFQSTQVCYHCNRILFELTPSTFSYNNPESMCPVCNGLGIKMEVDPNLIVSRPDLSILDGASKWWGNLRSFSNKPNANWMKAEILALAEEIGIDLEKPWNELPGDFQKQCIWGSNDREVTFVYRNDKRRKGTITRPVEGAYNCIKRIFSHSGGESSKRIAKEFMKQSSCDYCHGERLSKEGRMVEIEGTPFPKVASMTIKELKKWVEELPKSLSDSKLAIAESILKELHNRLERYIKVGLSYLTLDRSIPTLSGGELQRLKLVTQLGNGITNILYVLDEPSMGLHPKDYRRLMDTIKELRDNGNTIIVVEHNKDIMCMADYIIDIGPEAGADGGKIVAEGTLSEIMNNSNSETGKYLSREKQVSIKKSVICNENNWIKLTGSGCNNLKDINICFPVGAITCVTGVSGSGKSSLVSQSLYPAIESRINEKEDISRYCDTLSGEDNFDKIIHVNQSPIGRTPRSNPATYTGIMDEIRNLFAHTEEAKKRGYKVNKFSFNSKEGQCEVCHGEGRVCTPVSFMADIWTECTVCKGRRYKKDILQVKYKGKNIYDVLEMNVREALDFFIDQLEITRILNTLSEVGLGYLKLGQSALTLSGGEAQRIKLAKELSINSMGKTLYILDEPTTGLHFLDIQNLLILLEKIKNTGSTIVIIEHNLDVIRNSDWIIDLGPEGGSKGGYVIAQGTPEDVAKVKESYTGNLLNDEFKW
;
A
#
# COMPACT_ATOMS: atom_id res chain seq x y z
N MET A 1 -45.64 -13.98 25.89
CA MET A 1 -46.30 -12.70 26.22
C MET A 1 -45.22 -11.63 26.20
N GLU A 2 -44.92 -11.09 25.03
CA GLU A 2 -43.94 -10.01 24.89
C GLU A 2 -44.67 -8.67 25.08
N SER A 3 -44.10 -7.79 25.90
CA SER A 3 -44.66 -6.49 26.24
C SER A 3 -44.90 -5.66 24.97
N THR A 4 -46.17 -5.45 24.60
CA THR A 4 -46.56 -4.50 23.57
C THR A 4 -46.23 -3.09 24.06
N THR A 5 -45.06 -2.59 23.71
CA THR A 5 -44.66 -1.20 23.94
C THR A 5 -45.72 -0.27 23.32
N GLU A 6 -46.38 0.53 24.14
CA GLU A 6 -47.41 1.48 23.70
C GLU A 6 -46.77 2.81 23.29
N TYR A 7 -47.21 3.40 22.17
CA TYR A 7 -46.69 4.68 21.68
C TYR A 7 -47.73 5.78 21.78
N ASN A 8 -47.48 6.82 22.59
CA ASN A 8 -48.38 7.96 22.73
C ASN A 8 -48.22 8.95 21.56
N LEU A 9 -49.29 9.20 20.80
CA LEU A 9 -49.39 10.27 19.82
C LEU A 9 -49.66 11.61 20.50
N ILE A 10 -48.86 12.61 20.16
CA ILE A 10 -48.99 13.96 20.70
C ILE A 10 -49.62 14.87 19.63
N PRO A 11 -50.77 15.52 19.89
CA PRO A 11 -51.40 16.40 18.90
C PRO A 11 -50.55 17.64 18.68
N ILE A 12 -50.27 17.96 17.41
CA ILE A 12 -49.40 19.08 17.04
C ILE A 12 -50.16 20.31 16.54
N GLY A 13 -51.42 20.15 16.14
CA GLY A 13 -52.24 21.26 15.67
C GLY A 13 -53.68 20.85 15.33
N LYS A 14 -54.46 21.81 14.84
CA LYS A 14 -55.85 21.60 14.40
C LYS A 14 -56.12 22.27 13.06
N VAL A 15 -57.05 21.71 12.29
CA VAL A 15 -57.51 22.29 11.03
C VAL A 15 -58.54 23.39 11.29
N GLU A 16 -58.30 24.58 10.73
CA GLU A 16 -59.23 25.71 10.64
C GLU A 16 -59.62 25.97 9.18
N ILE A 17 -60.85 26.43 8.95
CA ILE A 17 -61.36 26.76 7.61
C ILE A 17 -61.98 28.17 7.68
N LYS A 18 -61.41 29.13 6.94
CA LYS A 18 -61.93 30.50 6.78
C LYS A 18 -61.85 30.92 5.33
N ASP A 19 -62.91 31.55 4.80
CA ASP A 19 -62.96 32.15 3.45
C ASP A 19 -62.44 31.25 2.31
N ASN A 20 -62.86 29.97 2.29
CA ASN A 20 -62.43 28.94 1.33
C ASN A 20 -60.92 28.60 1.33
N VAL A 21 -60.16 29.06 2.32
CA VAL A 21 -58.77 28.66 2.56
C VAL A 21 -58.71 27.80 3.81
N SER A 22 -58.23 26.56 3.66
CA SER A 22 -57.96 25.68 4.80
C SER A 22 -56.58 25.96 5.36
N SER A 23 -56.48 26.04 6.68
CA SER A 23 -55.23 26.23 7.40
C SER A 23 -55.07 25.23 8.53
N ILE A 24 -53.83 24.89 8.86
CA ILE A 24 -53.49 24.12 10.07
C ILE A 24 -52.81 25.07 11.03
N VAL A 25 -53.38 25.23 12.22
CA VAL A 25 -52.78 26.02 13.31
C VAL A 25 -51.99 25.07 14.21
N ILE A 26 -50.67 25.27 14.25
CA ILE A 26 -49.72 24.46 15.02
C ILE A 26 -49.56 25.01 16.43
N ASN A 27 -49.53 24.12 17.42
CA ASN A 27 -49.30 24.50 18.82
C ASN A 27 -47.92 25.16 18.98
N LYS A 28 -47.83 26.18 19.85
CA LYS A 28 -46.64 27.04 20.00
C LYS A 28 -45.32 26.27 20.17
N GLU A 29 -45.34 25.16 20.90
CA GLU A 29 -44.17 24.31 21.17
C GLU A 29 -43.63 23.58 19.93
N TYR A 30 -44.46 23.36 18.90
CA TYR A 30 -44.10 22.64 17.68
C TYR A 30 -43.89 23.55 16.46
N ILE A 31 -44.01 24.87 16.61
CA ILE A 31 -43.80 25.83 15.50
C ILE A 31 -42.40 25.66 14.87
N SER A 32 -41.38 25.39 15.69
CA SER A 32 -40.01 25.13 15.23
C SER A 32 -39.89 23.93 14.28
N CYS A 33 -40.84 22.99 14.33
CA CYS A 33 -40.88 21.85 13.43
C CYS A 33 -41.07 22.32 11.99
N LEU A 34 -41.90 23.34 11.71
CA LEU A 34 -42.25 23.82 10.36
C LEU A 34 -41.08 24.39 9.53
N LYS A 35 -39.90 24.50 10.13
CA LYS A 35 -38.69 25.02 9.47
C LYS A 35 -38.39 24.24 8.19
N TYR A 36 -38.16 24.98 7.11
CA TYR A 36 -37.91 24.52 5.74
C TYR A 36 -39.09 23.86 5.01
N LEU A 37 -40.25 23.65 5.65
CA LEU A 37 -41.40 23.00 5.00
C LEU A 37 -41.87 23.78 3.76
N SER A 38 -41.67 25.11 3.75
CA SER A 38 -41.97 26.00 2.63
C SER A 38 -41.13 25.74 1.37
N LEU A 39 -40.06 24.94 1.47
CA LEU A 39 -39.29 24.54 0.30
C LEU A 39 -39.97 23.43 -0.52
N PHE A 40 -41.08 22.88 -0.02
CA PHE A 40 -41.84 21.80 -0.65
C PHE A 40 -43.19 22.32 -1.11
N SER A 41 -43.61 21.85 -2.28
CA SER A 41 -44.95 22.14 -2.80
C SER A 41 -46.08 21.40 -2.08
N HIS A 42 -45.77 20.24 -1.47
CA HIS A 42 -46.76 19.31 -0.92
C HIS A 42 -46.27 18.72 0.40
N ALA A 43 -47.22 18.31 1.24
CA ALA A 43 -46.98 17.60 2.50
C ALA A 43 -48.02 16.51 2.71
N ILE A 44 -47.65 15.46 3.43
CA ILE A 44 -48.50 14.38 3.93
C ILE A 44 -48.92 14.75 5.35
N ILE A 45 -50.23 14.82 5.58
CA ILE A 45 -50.83 15.12 6.89
C ILE A 45 -51.34 13.83 7.50
N ILE A 46 -50.91 13.56 8.73
CA ILE A 46 -51.40 12.48 9.57
C ILE A 46 -52.37 13.10 10.59
N TYR A 47 -53.65 12.70 10.52
CA TYR A 47 -54.72 13.30 11.32
C TYR A 47 -55.76 12.24 11.71
N LEU A 48 -56.62 12.56 12.67
CA LEU A 48 -57.75 11.72 13.04
C LEU A 48 -59.05 12.36 12.57
N GLU A 49 -59.86 11.61 11.82
CA GLU A 49 -61.20 12.03 11.41
C GLU A 49 -62.14 11.99 12.62
N ASN A 50 -62.84 13.09 12.92
CA ASN A 50 -63.80 13.16 14.03
C ASN A 50 -64.96 12.12 13.93
N ILE A 51 -65.14 11.47 12.78
CA ILE A 51 -66.32 10.65 12.45
C ILE A 51 -66.03 9.12 12.54
N LYS A 52 -64.76 8.69 12.71
CA LYS A 52 -64.39 7.25 12.73
C LYS A 52 -63.41 6.91 13.89
N PRO A 53 -63.91 6.51 15.07
CA PRO A 53 -63.08 6.27 16.27
C PRO A 53 -62.14 5.05 16.22
N ASN A 54 -62.36 4.09 15.30
CA ASN A 54 -61.69 2.78 15.33
C ASN A 54 -60.46 2.64 14.41
N ASN A 55 -59.91 3.75 13.86
CA ASN A 55 -58.72 3.73 12.98
C ASN A 55 -57.61 4.58 13.65
N PRO A 56 -56.37 4.08 13.82
CA PRO A 56 -55.35 4.78 14.60
C PRO A 56 -54.99 6.18 14.08
N PHE A 57 -55.02 6.39 12.75
CA PHE A 57 -54.95 7.70 12.08
C PHE A 57 -55.21 7.56 10.56
N SER A 58 -55.66 8.65 9.92
CA SER A 58 -55.80 8.84 8.48
C SER A 58 -54.60 9.62 7.92
N GLN A 59 -54.30 9.44 6.62
CA GLN A 59 -53.28 10.23 5.91
C GLN A 59 -53.81 10.88 4.63
N ARG A 60 -53.34 12.10 4.33
CA ARG A 60 -53.65 12.82 3.08
C ARG A 60 -52.49 13.67 2.59
N ASN A 61 -52.28 13.64 1.26
CA ASN A 61 -51.39 14.58 0.57
C ASN A 61 -52.13 15.92 0.38
N ILE A 62 -51.50 17.03 0.78
CA ILE A 62 -52.01 18.39 0.62
C ILE A 62 -51.02 19.23 -0.18
N LYS A 63 -51.53 20.24 -0.90
CA LYS A 63 -50.71 21.23 -1.61
C LYS A 63 -50.55 22.49 -0.76
N ILE A 64 -49.32 22.84 -0.42
CA ILE A 64 -48.98 23.98 0.43
C ILE A 64 -49.15 25.28 -0.36
N ILE A 65 -49.90 26.23 0.18
CA ILE A 65 -50.07 27.59 -0.38
C ILE A 65 -49.04 28.52 0.24
N SER A 66 -49.02 28.58 1.57
CA SER A 66 -48.11 29.43 2.34
C SER A 66 -47.92 28.89 3.75
N ILE A 67 -46.79 29.25 4.37
CA ILE A 67 -46.47 28.86 5.74
C ILE A 67 -45.97 30.09 6.48
N ASP A 68 -46.66 30.48 7.54
CA ASP A 68 -46.19 31.47 8.49
C ASP A 68 -45.52 30.79 9.69
N GLN A 69 -44.19 30.71 9.64
CA GLN A 69 -43.36 30.11 10.69
C GLN A 69 -43.31 30.93 11.98
N ARG A 70 -43.80 32.18 12.02
CA ARG A 70 -43.87 32.98 13.25
C ARG A 70 -45.16 32.72 14.01
N SER A 71 -46.28 32.61 13.31
CA SER A 71 -47.59 32.34 13.91
C SER A 71 -47.97 30.85 13.95
N GLY A 72 -47.23 29.99 13.25
CA GLY A 72 -47.47 28.54 13.25
C GLY A 72 -48.59 28.09 12.33
N ILE A 73 -48.88 28.85 11.27
CA ILE A 73 -50.03 28.61 10.38
C ILE A 73 -49.55 28.04 9.03
N VAL A 74 -50.12 26.92 8.61
CA VAL A 74 -49.89 26.29 7.29
C VAL A 74 -51.16 26.38 6.47
N CYS A 75 -51.18 27.20 5.42
CA CYS A 75 -52.32 27.32 4.50
C CYS A 75 -52.17 26.34 3.32
N PHE A 76 -53.25 25.67 2.93
CA PHE A 76 -53.22 24.62 1.91
C PHE A 76 -54.50 24.50 1.09
N HIS A 77 -54.41 23.90 -0.09
CA HIS A 77 -55.57 23.53 -0.91
C HIS A 77 -56.11 22.15 -0.52
N GLY A 78 -57.44 22.00 -0.42
CA GLY A 78 -58.09 20.71 -0.17
C GLY A 78 -59.10 20.72 0.98
N SER A 79 -59.93 21.76 1.09
CA SER A 79 -60.94 21.90 2.15
C SER A 79 -61.96 20.76 2.17
N GLN A 80 -62.18 20.08 1.04
CA GLN A 80 -63.10 18.94 0.95
C GLN A 80 -62.65 17.67 1.71
N TYR A 81 -61.41 17.60 2.17
CA TYR A 81 -60.83 16.40 2.79
C TYR A 81 -60.78 16.42 4.32
N PHE A 82 -61.02 17.59 4.93
CA PHE A 82 -60.92 17.82 6.37
C PHE A 82 -62.18 18.48 6.91
N SER A 83 -62.57 18.14 8.13
CA SER A 83 -63.62 18.83 8.87
C SER A 83 -63.02 19.91 9.79
N LEU A 84 -63.77 20.97 10.05
CA LEU A 84 -63.34 22.02 11.00
C LEU A 84 -63.06 21.38 12.36
N GLY A 85 -61.84 21.57 12.88
CA GLY A 85 -61.43 21.04 14.18
C GLY A 85 -60.80 19.64 14.15
N ASP A 86 -60.55 19.04 12.98
CA ASP A 86 -59.78 17.80 12.88
C ASP A 86 -58.38 17.97 13.50
N VAL A 87 -57.96 16.99 14.30
CA VAL A 87 -56.70 17.04 15.07
C VAL A 87 -55.57 16.46 14.23
N VAL A 88 -54.51 17.24 14.06
CA VAL A 88 -53.31 16.87 13.32
C VAL A 88 -52.25 16.35 14.27
N TYR A 89 -51.69 15.19 13.96
CA TYR A 89 -50.66 14.51 14.76
C TYR A 89 -49.28 14.57 14.12
N ASP A 90 -49.20 14.63 12.79
CA ASP A 90 -47.91 14.81 12.13
C ASP A 90 -48.06 15.48 10.77
N ILE A 91 -47.03 16.21 10.37
CA ILE A 91 -46.91 16.82 9.04
C ILE A 91 -45.57 16.39 8.48
N LYS A 92 -45.60 15.65 7.37
CA LYS A 92 -44.40 15.19 6.69
C LYS A 92 -44.29 15.88 5.33
N PRO A 93 -43.13 16.40 4.93
CA PRO A 93 -42.94 16.86 3.56
C PRO A 93 -43.12 15.70 2.57
N TYR A 94 -43.68 15.98 1.41
CA TYR A 94 -43.87 14.98 0.37
C TYR A 94 -42.54 14.69 -0.34
N PHE A 95 -42.08 13.43 -0.29
CA PHE A 95 -40.92 12.96 -1.05
C PHE A 95 -41.37 11.99 -2.15
N PRO A 96 -41.05 12.26 -3.42
CA PRO A 96 -41.50 11.42 -4.53
C PRO A 96 -41.04 9.97 -4.45
N CYS A 97 -39.86 9.71 -3.88
CA CYS A 97 -39.34 8.35 -3.77
C CYS A 97 -40.03 7.50 -2.71
N GLU A 98 -40.92 8.05 -1.87
CA GLU A 98 -41.63 7.27 -0.84
C GLU A 98 -42.89 6.60 -1.39
N ASP A 99 -43.37 7.02 -2.56
CA ASP A 99 -44.62 6.50 -3.12
C ASP A 99 -44.65 6.37 -4.64
N ARG A 100 -43.67 6.86 -5.42
CA ARG A 100 -43.65 6.68 -6.87
C ARG A 100 -43.00 5.36 -7.27
N VAL A 101 -43.77 4.38 -7.71
CA VAL A 101 -43.27 3.09 -8.21
C VAL A 101 -43.49 2.95 -9.72
N LYS A 102 -42.53 2.38 -10.46
CA LYS A 102 -42.58 2.31 -11.96
C LYS A 102 -43.61 1.32 -12.51
N GLU A 103 -43.83 0.19 -11.84
CA GLU A 103 -44.65 -0.93 -12.33
C GLU A 103 -45.60 -1.45 -11.23
N CYS A 104 -46.66 -0.69 -10.94
CA CYS A 104 -47.68 -1.10 -9.98
C CYS A 104 -48.76 -1.96 -10.66
N SER A 105 -48.90 -3.22 -10.22
CA SER A 105 -50.02 -4.08 -10.59
C SER A 105 -51.06 -4.05 -9.48
N ILE A 106 -52.30 -3.71 -9.87
CA ILE A 106 -53.47 -3.69 -8.99
C ILE A 106 -54.43 -4.76 -9.54
N PRO A 107 -55.10 -5.55 -8.70
CA PRO A 107 -56.10 -6.50 -9.19
C PRO A 107 -57.23 -5.74 -9.91
N LYS A 108 -57.67 -6.25 -11.08
CA LYS A 108 -58.81 -5.69 -11.83
C LYS A 108 -60.12 -5.99 -11.10
N TYR A 109 -60.45 -5.17 -10.09
CA TYR A 109 -61.81 -5.11 -9.54
C TYR A 109 -62.53 -3.88 -10.10
N ASP A 110 -63.81 -4.05 -10.42
CA ASP A 110 -64.67 -3.01 -10.94
C ASP A 110 -64.96 -1.97 -9.85
N TYR A 111 -64.33 -0.79 -9.94
CA TYR A 111 -64.47 0.29 -8.97
C TYR A 111 -65.76 1.11 -9.15
N SER A 112 -66.74 0.60 -9.90
CA SER A 112 -68.05 1.24 -10.09
C SER A 112 -69.10 0.88 -9.02
N LEU A 113 -68.75 0.05 -8.02
CA LEU A 113 -69.61 -0.23 -6.86
C LEU A 113 -69.17 0.56 -5.62
N PRO A 114 -70.10 1.15 -4.85
CA PRO A 114 -69.75 1.85 -3.62
C PRO A 114 -69.07 0.86 -2.67
N VAL A 115 -67.93 1.28 -2.11
CA VAL A 115 -67.15 0.56 -1.10
C VAL A 115 -68.11 -0.21 -0.18
N CYS A 116 -68.21 -1.52 -0.37
CA CYS A 116 -69.02 -2.36 0.48
C CYS A 116 -68.53 -2.13 1.90
N LYS A 117 -69.44 -1.60 2.73
CA LYS A 117 -69.40 -1.71 4.17
C LYS A 117 -69.05 -3.16 4.51
N VAL A 118 -67.81 -3.42 4.91
CA VAL A 118 -67.52 -4.61 5.71
C VAL A 118 -68.31 -4.40 7.00
N LYS A 119 -69.44 -5.09 7.08
CA LYS A 119 -70.22 -5.24 8.30
C LYS A 119 -69.28 -5.78 9.38
N ASN A 120 -69.37 -5.15 10.54
CA ASN A 120 -69.01 -5.66 11.86
C ASN A 120 -68.77 -7.17 11.88
N ILE A 121 -67.51 -7.58 12.01
CA ILE A 121 -67.17 -8.80 12.72
C ILE A 121 -66.67 -8.33 14.08
N GLU A 122 -67.59 -8.33 15.05
CA GLU A 122 -67.22 -8.27 16.46
C GLU A 122 -66.26 -9.43 16.77
N PRO A 123 -65.09 -9.17 17.38
CA PRO A 123 -64.33 -10.22 18.01
C PRO A 123 -65.11 -10.65 19.25
N LYS A 124 -65.88 -11.75 19.13
CA LYS A 124 -66.41 -12.42 20.31
C LYS A 124 -65.22 -12.90 21.17
N THR A 125 -65.21 -12.38 22.39
CA THR A 125 -64.50 -12.83 23.58
C THR A 125 -62.98 -12.62 23.66
N VAL A 126 -62.59 -11.41 24.06
CA VAL A 126 -61.88 -11.25 25.35
C VAL A 126 -62.58 -10.13 26.12
N ARG A 127 -63.36 -10.53 27.12
CA ARG A 127 -63.80 -9.63 28.19
C ARG A 127 -62.56 -9.22 28.98
N ARG A 128 -62.14 -7.96 28.85
CA ARG A 128 -61.71 -7.18 30.02
C ARG A 128 -62.42 -5.84 29.95
N GLU A 129 -63.23 -5.66 30.97
CA GLU A 129 -63.90 -4.42 31.36
C GLU A 129 -62.84 -3.32 31.46
N GLU A 130 -62.98 -2.26 30.67
CA GLU A 130 -62.84 -0.86 31.11
C GLU A 130 -63.18 0.08 29.94
N GLU A 131 -64.13 0.96 30.23
CA GLU A 131 -64.81 1.88 29.35
C GLU A 131 -63.94 3.07 28.92
N HIS A 132 -62.94 2.91 28.04
CA HIS A 132 -62.22 4.09 27.49
C HIS A 132 -61.78 3.92 26.03
N LEU A 133 -62.70 3.76 25.08
CA LEU A 133 -62.38 3.69 23.64
C LEU A 133 -62.40 5.04 22.91
N LEU A 134 -62.45 6.16 23.64
CA LEU A 134 -62.39 7.51 23.06
C LEU A 134 -61.65 8.49 24.01
N THR A 135 -60.42 8.19 24.43
CA THR A 135 -59.54 9.21 25.05
C THR A 135 -58.03 8.95 24.99
N ASP A 136 -57.56 7.74 24.71
CA ASP A 136 -56.12 7.47 24.90
C ASP A 136 -55.36 7.47 23.58
N ARG A 137 -54.67 8.58 23.33
CA ARG A 137 -53.78 8.90 22.20
C ARG A 137 -52.65 7.85 22.00
N ARG A 138 -52.96 6.55 21.88
CA ARG A 138 -52.01 5.42 21.95
C ARG A 138 -52.09 4.60 20.67
N VAL A 139 -50.93 4.28 20.11
CA VAL A 139 -50.75 3.39 18.96
C VAL A 139 -50.09 2.10 19.42
N TYR A 140 -50.73 0.98 19.09
CA TYR A 140 -50.22 -0.36 19.32
C TYR A 140 -49.60 -0.90 18.02
N PRO A 141 -48.37 -1.43 18.06
CA PRO A 141 -47.77 -2.03 16.87
C PRO A 141 -48.55 -3.31 16.48
N ILE A 142 -48.88 -3.44 15.20
CA ILE A 142 -49.53 -4.64 14.64
C ILE A 142 -48.52 -5.75 14.34
N GLY A 143 -47.22 -5.43 14.35
CA GLY A 143 -46.13 -6.36 14.06
C GLY A 143 -44.76 -5.71 14.21
N ASN A 144 -43.73 -6.39 13.71
CA ASN A 144 -42.36 -5.87 13.61
C ASN A 144 -41.81 -6.06 12.19
N ILE A 145 -40.94 -5.14 11.77
CA ILE A 145 -40.09 -5.27 10.60
C ILE A 145 -38.77 -5.91 11.04
N ARG A 146 -38.40 -7.04 10.43
CA ARG A 146 -37.19 -7.82 10.72
C ARG A 146 -36.22 -7.76 9.54
N LYS A 147 -34.94 -7.57 9.83
CA LYS A 147 -33.84 -7.59 8.86
C LYS A 147 -32.99 -8.84 9.10
N ILE A 148 -33.15 -9.85 8.24
CA ILE A 148 -32.50 -11.16 8.41
C ILE A 148 -31.61 -11.39 7.19
N LYS A 149 -30.29 -11.51 7.41
CA LYS A 149 -29.28 -11.73 6.35
C LYS A 149 -29.35 -10.71 5.21
N GLY A 150 -29.71 -9.46 5.51
CA GLY A 150 -29.81 -8.38 4.52
C GLY A 150 -31.18 -8.25 3.84
N GLU A 151 -32.13 -9.16 4.10
CA GLU A 151 -33.48 -9.09 3.55
C GLU A 151 -34.50 -8.61 4.59
N PHE A 152 -35.57 -7.94 4.13
CA PHE A 152 -36.61 -7.35 4.99
C PHE A 152 -37.90 -8.18 5.03
N PHE A 153 -38.40 -8.40 6.24
CA PHE A 153 -39.62 -9.18 6.49
C PHE A 153 -40.56 -8.41 7.42
N ILE A 154 -41.82 -8.32 7.05
CA ILE A 154 -42.90 -7.90 7.94
C ILE A 154 -43.43 -9.13 8.68
N GLN A 155 -43.40 -9.09 10.00
CA GLN A 155 -43.96 -10.12 10.87
C GLN A 155 -45.12 -9.52 11.68
N VAL A 156 -46.36 -9.92 11.36
CA VAL A 156 -47.57 -9.44 12.03
C VAL A 156 -47.87 -10.30 13.26
N PHE A 157 -48.30 -9.70 14.38
CA PHE A 157 -48.47 -10.42 15.64
C PHE A 157 -49.71 -11.34 15.69
N LYS A 158 -50.80 -10.96 14.99
CA LYS A 158 -52.07 -11.70 14.86
C LYS A 158 -52.71 -11.44 13.50
N ASP A 159 -53.67 -12.27 13.08
CA ASP A 159 -54.55 -12.04 11.91
C ASP A 159 -53.84 -11.96 10.54
N PHE A 160 -52.69 -12.61 10.38
CA PHE A 160 -51.93 -12.65 9.11
C PHE A 160 -52.78 -13.10 7.90
N GLU A 161 -53.70 -14.05 8.08
CA GLU A 161 -54.52 -14.55 6.97
C GLU A 161 -55.51 -13.48 6.44
N LEU A 162 -55.94 -12.54 7.28
CA LEU A 162 -56.77 -11.40 6.88
C LEU A 162 -55.96 -10.44 5.98
N TYR A 163 -54.77 -10.06 6.43
CA TYR A 163 -53.85 -9.21 5.65
C TYR A 163 -53.37 -9.88 4.37
N PHE A 164 -53.14 -11.21 4.41
CA PHE A 164 -52.83 -11.98 3.22
C PHE A 164 -53.97 -11.88 2.18
N GLN A 165 -55.23 -11.99 2.60
CA GLN A 165 -56.38 -11.87 1.69
C GLN A 165 -56.54 -10.46 1.12
N GLU A 166 -56.39 -9.41 1.94
CA GLU A 166 -56.54 -8.01 1.50
C GLU A 166 -55.42 -7.54 0.56
N LEU A 167 -54.20 -8.02 0.76
CA LEU A 167 -53.02 -7.59 -0.02
C LEU A 167 -52.75 -8.50 -1.23
N LYS A 168 -53.46 -9.63 -1.35
CA LYS A 168 -53.28 -10.58 -2.46
C LYS A 168 -53.61 -9.92 -3.80
N GLY A 169 -52.62 -9.89 -4.69
CA GLY A 169 -52.75 -9.36 -6.05
C GLY A 169 -52.32 -7.90 -6.22
N TYR A 170 -51.96 -7.20 -5.14
CA TYR A 170 -51.24 -5.93 -5.21
C TYR A 170 -49.73 -6.18 -5.28
N SER A 171 -48.99 -5.46 -6.13
CA SER A 171 -47.52 -5.58 -6.15
C SER A 171 -46.81 -4.74 -5.09
N HIS A 172 -47.43 -3.69 -4.58
CA HIS A 172 -46.83 -2.76 -3.61
C HIS A 172 -47.79 -2.43 -2.47
N ILE A 173 -47.22 -2.15 -1.31
CA ILE A 173 -47.92 -1.79 -0.08
C ILE A 173 -47.30 -0.55 0.54
N LYS A 174 -48.13 0.26 1.20
CA LYS A 174 -47.69 1.34 2.07
C LYS A 174 -47.51 0.79 3.47
N ILE A 175 -46.34 1.06 4.04
CA ILE A 175 -45.92 0.59 5.35
C ILE A 175 -45.75 1.80 6.24
N PHE A 176 -46.43 1.81 7.38
CA PHE A 176 -46.24 2.78 8.44
C PHE A 176 -45.52 2.11 9.60
N TRP A 177 -44.44 2.71 10.07
CA TRP A 177 -43.68 2.17 11.19
C TRP A 177 -43.26 3.26 12.15
N TRP A 178 -43.03 2.87 13.39
CA TRP A 178 -42.50 3.75 14.40
C TRP A 178 -40.98 3.74 14.30
N PHE A 179 -40.37 4.87 13.95
CA PHE A 179 -38.92 4.93 13.82
C PHE A 179 -38.26 4.90 15.20
N HIS A 180 -38.01 3.70 15.73
CA HIS A 180 -37.49 3.49 17.08
C HIS A 180 -35.96 3.73 17.20
N ARG A 181 -35.46 4.02 18.41
CA ARG A 181 -34.02 4.22 18.76
C ARG A 181 -33.35 5.52 18.27
N PHE A 182 -34.11 6.45 17.69
CA PHE A 182 -33.60 7.77 17.24
C PHE A 182 -33.32 8.76 18.37
N ASP A 183 -33.72 8.44 19.60
CA ASP A 183 -33.44 9.20 20.82
C ASP A 183 -31.93 9.30 21.10
N LYS A 184 -31.11 8.36 20.61
CA LYS A 184 -29.66 8.33 20.82
C LYS A 184 -28.87 8.87 19.62
N ASP A 185 -27.93 9.79 19.86
CA ASP A 185 -27.13 10.47 18.82
C ASP A 185 -26.40 9.51 17.86
N LYS A 186 -25.95 8.35 18.35
CA LYS A 186 -25.26 7.35 17.51
C LYS A 186 -26.13 6.79 16.39
N TYR A 187 -27.45 6.68 16.59
CA TYR A 187 -28.36 6.12 15.58
C TYR A 187 -28.97 7.20 14.67
N ARG A 188 -28.88 8.48 15.07
CA ARG A 188 -29.35 9.62 14.25
C ARG A 188 -28.55 9.79 12.94
N ARG A 189 -27.30 9.33 12.91
CA ARG A 189 -26.35 9.51 11.79
C ARG A 189 -26.22 8.30 10.85
N ILE A 190 -26.89 7.18 11.14
CA ILE A 190 -26.71 5.92 10.40
C ILE A 190 -27.89 5.73 9.45
N THR A 191 -27.77 6.14 8.19
CA THR A 191 -28.80 5.89 7.16
C THR A 191 -28.64 4.48 6.61
N GLU A 192 -29.72 3.70 6.54
CA GLU A 192 -29.71 2.38 5.91
C GLU A 192 -30.23 2.43 4.46
N CYS A 193 -30.56 3.62 3.94
CA CYS A 193 -30.91 3.86 2.53
C CYS A 193 -29.71 4.31 1.68
N GLU A 194 -29.78 4.05 0.38
CA GLU A 194 -28.80 4.44 -0.62
C GLU A 194 -29.49 5.19 -1.79
N PRO A 195 -29.05 6.41 -2.16
CA PRO A 195 -27.95 7.17 -1.58
C PRO A 195 -28.28 7.73 -0.18
N PRO A 196 -27.26 7.89 0.69
CA PRO A 196 -27.43 8.48 2.01
C PRO A 196 -27.87 9.95 1.94
N TYR A 197 -28.57 10.43 2.97
CA TYR A 197 -29.06 11.81 3.11
C TYR A 197 -27.90 12.80 3.40
N GLU A 198 -26.94 12.97 2.50
CA GLU A 198 -25.70 13.72 2.82
C GLU A 198 -25.90 15.24 2.97
N ASN A 199 -27.02 15.79 2.47
CA ASN A 199 -27.28 17.24 2.44
C ASN A 199 -28.62 17.68 3.09
N ALA A 200 -29.28 16.81 3.86
CA ALA A 200 -30.57 17.14 4.48
C ALA A 200 -30.43 18.13 5.66
N PRO A 201 -31.31 19.14 5.80
CA PRO A 201 -31.31 20.05 6.95
C PRO A 201 -31.45 19.28 8.27
N ARG A 202 -30.51 19.47 9.18
CA ARG A 202 -30.43 18.74 10.47
C ARG A 202 -31.41 19.26 11.54
N THR A 203 -32.29 20.21 11.20
CA THR A 203 -33.33 20.78 12.06
C THR A 203 -34.59 21.05 11.21
N GLY A 204 -35.79 20.82 11.77
CA GLY A 204 -37.08 21.00 11.08
C GLY A 204 -37.70 19.70 10.54
N VAL A 205 -38.84 19.81 9.84
CA VAL A 205 -39.71 18.69 9.38
C VAL A 205 -38.98 17.62 8.55
N PHE A 206 -37.83 17.95 7.93
CA PHE A 206 -37.07 17.04 7.05
C PHE A 206 -36.30 15.95 7.77
N ALA A 207 -35.95 16.16 9.03
CA ALA A 207 -35.28 15.12 9.78
C ALA A 207 -36.36 14.21 10.37
N SER A 208 -36.68 13.11 9.68
CA SER A 208 -37.50 12.02 10.23
C SER A 208 -37.00 11.56 11.62
N ARG A 209 -35.72 11.85 11.91
CA ARG A 209 -34.95 11.55 13.12
C ARG A 209 -34.64 12.80 13.97
N SER A 210 -35.40 13.88 13.80
CA SER A 210 -35.26 15.14 14.55
C SER A 210 -35.62 14.92 16.02
N PRO A 211 -34.80 15.40 16.99
CA PRO A 211 -35.11 15.27 18.41
C PRO A 211 -36.32 16.10 18.86
N VAL A 212 -36.79 17.06 18.04
CA VAL A 212 -37.94 17.91 18.35
C VAL A 212 -39.25 17.44 17.69
N ARG A 213 -39.23 16.34 16.92
CA ARG A 213 -40.44 15.76 16.29
C ARG A 213 -41.18 14.90 17.33
N PRO A 214 -42.41 15.24 17.70
CA PRO A 214 -43.11 14.56 18.79
C PRO A 214 -43.59 13.15 18.43
N ASN A 215 -43.91 12.90 17.14
CA ASN A 215 -44.37 11.60 16.64
C ASN A 215 -43.48 11.12 15.47
N PRO A 216 -42.49 10.23 15.69
CA PRO A 216 -41.55 9.75 14.67
C PRO A 216 -42.18 8.67 13.77
N ILE A 217 -43.33 8.96 13.18
CA ILE A 217 -44.01 8.03 12.26
C ILE A 217 -43.32 8.13 10.89
N ALA A 218 -42.85 6.99 10.40
CA ALA A 218 -42.29 6.86 9.07
C ALA A 218 -43.29 6.12 8.15
N LEU A 219 -43.18 6.45 6.87
CA LEU A 219 -44.06 5.95 5.81
C LEU A 219 -43.22 5.77 4.56
N THR A 220 -43.37 4.61 3.91
CA THR A 220 -42.88 4.36 2.56
C THR A 220 -43.74 3.31 1.88
N THR A 221 -43.63 3.27 0.57
CA THR A 221 -44.15 2.21 -0.27
C THR A 221 -43.05 1.17 -0.48
N ALA A 222 -43.39 -0.11 -0.42
CA ALA A 222 -42.47 -1.21 -0.68
C ALA A 222 -43.15 -2.29 -1.52
N ARG A 223 -42.37 -2.94 -2.38
CA ARG A 223 -42.80 -4.09 -3.19
C ARG A 223 -42.95 -5.33 -2.31
N ILE A 224 -44.04 -6.06 -2.54
CA ILE A 224 -44.19 -7.41 -1.99
C ILE A 224 -43.37 -8.37 -2.86
N ILE A 225 -42.35 -8.99 -2.26
CA ILE A 225 -41.51 -10.00 -2.94
C ILE A 225 -42.17 -11.38 -2.82
N ASN A 226 -42.57 -11.77 -1.60
CA ASN A 226 -43.22 -13.07 -1.36
C ASN A 226 -44.03 -13.06 -0.06
N PHE A 227 -45.06 -13.90 0.03
CA PHE A 227 -45.76 -14.22 1.26
C PHE A 227 -45.29 -15.58 1.78
N ASP A 228 -44.65 -15.58 2.95
CA ASP A 228 -44.31 -16.81 3.66
C ASP A 228 -45.45 -17.17 4.62
N LYS A 229 -46.37 -18.00 4.13
CA LYS A 229 -47.53 -18.48 4.90
C LYS A 229 -47.13 -19.38 6.08
N ALA A 230 -46.03 -20.12 5.97
CA ALA A 230 -45.61 -21.07 7.00
C ALA A 230 -45.10 -20.34 8.26
N LEU A 231 -44.44 -19.20 8.06
CA LEU A 231 -43.88 -18.39 9.15
C LEU A 231 -44.70 -17.13 9.46
N GLY A 232 -45.80 -16.87 8.75
CA GLY A 232 -46.66 -15.71 8.94
C GLY A 232 -45.96 -14.38 8.64
N ARG A 233 -45.14 -14.33 7.57
CA ARG A 233 -44.31 -13.17 7.22
C ARG A 233 -44.51 -12.73 5.77
N ILE A 234 -44.34 -11.44 5.52
CA ILE A 234 -44.32 -10.86 4.17
C ILE A 234 -42.88 -10.41 3.88
N ARG A 235 -42.23 -11.01 2.89
CA ARG A 235 -40.93 -10.55 2.38
C ARG A 235 -41.17 -9.35 1.48
N ILE A 236 -40.47 -8.26 1.74
CA ILE A 236 -40.63 -6.98 1.04
C ILE A 236 -39.28 -6.46 0.54
N SER A 237 -39.32 -5.49 -0.36
CA SER A 237 -38.14 -4.73 -0.79
C SER A 237 -37.53 -3.90 0.34
N ASP A 238 -36.36 -3.32 0.06
CA ASP A 238 -35.53 -2.64 1.06
C ASP A 238 -36.24 -1.47 1.75
N LEU A 239 -35.98 -1.32 3.06
CA LEU A 239 -36.52 -0.26 3.90
C LEU A 239 -35.42 0.42 4.72
N ASP A 240 -35.48 1.75 4.86
CA ASP A 240 -34.65 2.47 5.83
C ASP A 240 -35.19 2.28 7.26
N CYS A 241 -34.97 1.10 7.83
CA CYS A 241 -35.34 0.81 9.21
C CYS A 241 -34.38 -0.22 9.86
N PHE A 242 -34.15 -0.06 11.16
CA PHE A 242 -33.35 -1.02 11.93
C PHE A 242 -34.08 -2.36 12.11
N ASP A 243 -33.35 -3.44 12.36
CA ASP A 243 -33.96 -4.72 12.74
C ASP A 243 -34.86 -4.56 13.98
N ASN A 244 -35.99 -5.28 13.96
CA ASN A 244 -37.03 -5.28 14.99
C ASN A 244 -37.77 -3.93 15.16
N THR A 245 -37.98 -3.22 14.06
CA THR A 245 -38.73 -1.94 14.05
C THR A 245 -40.24 -2.16 14.23
N PRO A 246 -40.92 -1.45 15.14
CA PRO A 246 -42.36 -1.59 15.34
C PRO A 246 -43.16 -1.17 14.12
N LEU A 247 -44.00 -2.07 13.61
CA LEU A 247 -44.91 -1.82 12.51
C LEU A 247 -46.24 -1.28 13.03
N ILE A 248 -46.69 -0.15 12.50
CA ILE A 248 -47.92 0.53 12.92
C ILE A 248 -49.11 0.11 12.05
N LYS A 249 -48.94 0.16 10.73
CA LYS A 249 -50.04 -0.05 9.76
C LYS A 249 -49.50 -0.51 8.41
N ILE A 250 -50.27 -1.32 7.68
CA ILE A 250 -50.03 -1.66 6.28
C ILE A 250 -51.30 -1.36 5.49
N GLU A 251 -51.18 -0.78 4.30
CA GLU A 251 -52.30 -0.57 3.37
C GLU A 251 -51.86 -0.88 1.92
N PRO A 252 -52.75 -1.29 1.01
CA PRO A 252 -52.41 -1.41 -0.41
C PRO A 252 -52.06 -0.03 -0.99
N TYR A 253 -51.06 -0.01 -1.87
CA TYR A 253 -50.70 1.20 -2.63
C TYR A 253 -51.59 1.33 -3.87
N ILE A 254 -52.25 2.48 -4.05
CA ILE A 254 -53.13 2.76 -5.20
C ILE A 254 -52.68 4.07 -5.88
N PRO A 255 -52.03 4.00 -7.06
CA PRO A 255 -51.51 5.18 -7.76
C PRO A 255 -52.54 6.29 -7.97
N SER A 256 -53.79 5.98 -8.32
CA SER A 256 -54.82 7.01 -8.57
C SER A 256 -55.22 7.82 -7.33
N LYS A 257 -54.94 7.32 -6.12
CA LYS A 257 -55.24 7.97 -4.84
C LYS A 257 -54.01 8.56 -4.18
N ASP A 258 -52.87 7.88 -4.32
CA ASP A 258 -51.67 8.15 -3.55
C ASP A 258 -50.64 9.00 -4.32
N LEU A 259 -50.60 8.91 -5.66
CA LEU A 259 -49.62 9.60 -6.50
C LEU A 259 -49.89 11.10 -6.60
N VAL A 260 -48.89 11.93 -6.28
CA VAL A 260 -48.94 13.38 -6.55
C VAL A 260 -48.18 13.68 -7.85
N SER A 261 -48.85 14.30 -8.82
CA SER A 261 -48.30 14.54 -10.16
C SER A 261 -47.56 15.87 -10.34
N ASP A 262 -47.86 16.89 -9.53
CA ASP A 262 -47.39 18.28 -9.70
C ASP A 262 -46.54 18.78 -8.51
N PHE A 263 -45.59 17.96 -8.05
CA PHE A 263 -44.71 18.32 -6.94
C PHE A 263 -43.46 19.10 -7.38
N LYS A 264 -42.91 19.86 -6.43
CA LYS A 264 -41.61 20.52 -6.47
C LYS A 264 -40.88 20.23 -5.16
N VAL A 265 -39.67 19.71 -5.28
CA VAL A 265 -38.74 19.47 -4.17
C VAL A 265 -37.57 20.46 -4.24
N PRO A 266 -36.88 20.74 -3.12
CA PRO A 266 -35.68 21.57 -3.12
C PRO A 266 -34.57 21.03 -4.02
N LYS A 267 -33.75 21.91 -4.59
CA LYS A 267 -32.62 21.54 -5.48
C LYS A 267 -31.64 20.53 -4.85
N TRP A 268 -31.43 20.58 -3.53
CA TRP A 268 -30.53 19.66 -2.85
C TRP A 268 -31.10 18.22 -2.73
N LEU A 269 -32.38 17.99 -3.04
CA LEU A 269 -32.99 16.67 -3.22
C LEU A 269 -33.11 16.26 -4.68
N ALA A 270 -32.56 17.03 -5.63
CA ALA A 270 -32.60 16.68 -7.05
C ALA A 270 -31.82 15.39 -7.38
N HIS A 271 -30.94 14.93 -6.48
CA HIS A 271 -30.18 13.68 -6.59
C HIS A 271 -31.00 12.44 -6.19
N TRP A 272 -32.16 12.63 -5.55
CA TRP A 272 -33.04 11.52 -5.19
C TRP A 272 -33.79 11.01 -6.41
N PRO A 273 -33.98 9.68 -6.52
CA PRO A 273 -34.64 9.10 -7.67
C PRO A 273 -36.10 9.55 -7.71
N GLU A 274 -36.58 9.83 -8.92
CA GLU A 274 -37.97 10.23 -9.15
C GLU A 274 -38.96 9.08 -8.88
N TRP A 275 -38.46 7.83 -8.83
CA TRP A 275 -39.22 6.60 -8.61
C TRP A 275 -38.44 5.66 -7.67
N LEU A 276 -39.14 4.98 -6.77
CA LEU A 276 -38.68 3.83 -5.98
C LEU A 276 -38.37 2.66 -6.96
N ASP A 277 -37.12 2.17 -6.98
CA ASP A 277 -36.63 1.11 -7.88
C ASP A 277 -36.18 -0.10 -7.05
N ASP A 278 -37.13 -1.01 -6.77
CA ASP A 278 -36.98 -2.14 -5.85
C ASP A 278 -36.35 -3.40 -6.48
N ARG A 279 -35.39 -3.24 -7.40
CA ARG A 279 -34.77 -4.39 -8.06
C ARG A 279 -33.71 -5.04 -7.15
N GLU A 280 -34.01 -6.25 -6.66
CA GLU A 280 -33.14 -7.10 -5.83
C GLU A 280 -31.67 -7.06 -6.27
N THR A 281 -30.80 -6.48 -5.42
CA THR A 281 -29.34 -6.62 -5.52
C THR A 281 -28.92 -7.97 -4.94
N LYS A 282 -29.13 -9.04 -5.72
CA LYS A 282 -28.44 -10.31 -5.47
C LYS A 282 -26.95 -10.15 -5.81
N LEU A 283 -26.15 -10.03 -4.76
CA LEU A 283 -24.73 -10.33 -4.76
C LEU A 283 -24.53 -11.84 -4.92
N THR A 284 -24.19 -12.25 -6.13
CA THR A 284 -23.24 -13.35 -6.32
C THR A 284 -22.10 -12.76 -7.15
N MET A 285 -20.91 -12.72 -6.55
CA MET A 285 -19.66 -12.48 -7.27
C MET A 285 -19.42 -13.67 -8.19
N ASP A 286 -20.07 -13.65 -9.35
CA ASP A 286 -19.59 -14.34 -10.54
C ASP A 286 -19.36 -13.26 -11.59
N GLU A 287 -18.19 -13.37 -12.21
CA GLU A 287 -17.62 -12.53 -13.26
C GLU A 287 -18.67 -11.63 -13.96
N THR A 288 -18.70 -10.33 -13.62
CA THR A 288 -19.29 -9.34 -14.53
C THR A 288 -18.45 -9.35 -15.80
N SER A 289 -18.84 -10.20 -16.74
CA SER A 289 -18.28 -10.25 -18.07
C SER A 289 -18.45 -8.87 -18.70
N LEU A 290 -17.35 -8.24 -19.08
CA LEU A 290 -17.34 -6.99 -19.82
C LEU A 290 -18.23 -7.17 -21.04
N LYS A 291 -19.32 -6.39 -21.12
CA LYS A 291 -20.22 -6.46 -22.29
C LYS A 291 -19.57 -5.65 -23.41
N PRO A 292 -19.38 -6.23 -24.61
CA PRO A 292 -18.78 -5.51 -25.73
C PRO A 292 -19.62 -4.29 -26.07
N SER A 293 -18.97 -3.24 -26.56
CA SER A 293 -19.65 -2.02 -26.95
C SER A 293 -20.62 -2.30 -28.11
N SER A 294 -21.78 -1.64 -28.11
CA SER A 294 -22.76 -1.70 -29.20
C SER A 294 -22.21 -1.27 -30.56
N LEU A 295 -21.01 -0.68 -30.62
CA LEU A 295 -20.33 -0.24 -31.84
C LEU A 295 -19.79 -1.41 -32.70
N ASP A 296 -19.49 -2.58 -32.12
CA ASP A 296 -18.99 -3.72 -32.92
C ASP A 296 -20.05 -4.31 -33.86
N SER A 297 -21.33 -4.11 -33.53
CA SER A 297 -22.46 -4.53 -34.38
C SER A 297 -22.53 -3.73 -35.70
N ILE A 298 -21.93 -2.53 -35.75
CA ILE A 298 -21.92 -1.63 -36.92
C ILE A 298 -20.93 -2.12 -37.99
N LYS A 299 -19.88 -2.88 -37.61
CA LYS A 299 -18.90 -3.45 -38.55
C LYS A 299 -19.55 -4.38 -39.60
N LYS A 300 -20.74 -4.92 -39.32
CA LYS A 300 -21.51 -5.79 -40.22
C LYS A 300 -22.08 -5.05 -41.46
N TYR A 301 -22.17 -3.72 -41.40
CA TYR A 301 -22.82 -2.87 -42.42
C TYR A 301 -21.87 -1.85 -43.10
N SER A 302 -20.57 -1.94 -42.82
CA SER A 302 -19.53 -1.06 -43.38
C SER A 302 -18.95 -1.61 -44.68
N ARG A 303 -18.85 -0.78 -45.73
CA ARG A 303 -18.06 -1.09 -46.93
C ARG A 303 -16.60 -0.71 -46.68
N TYR A 304 -15.75 -1.71 -46.43
CA TYR A 304 -14.29 -1.53 -46.49
C TYR A 304 -13.86 -1.28 -47.95
N SER A 305 -13.32 -0.09 -48.23
CA SER A 305 -12.47 0.13 -49.40
C SER A 305 -11.02 -0.13 -49.00
N ASN A 306 -10.45 -1.23 -49.49
CA ASN A 306 -9.00 -1.43 -49.48
C ASN A 306 -8.36 -0.41 -50.41
N LYS A 307 -7.66 0.58 -49.84
CA LYS A 307 -6.59 1.29 -50.53
C LYS A 307 -5.28 0.98 -49.81
N THR A 308 -4.52 0.10 -50.43
CA THR A 308 -3.09 -0.05 -50.23
C THR A 308 -2.40 1.29 -50.46
N SER A 309 -1.71 1.79 -49.44
CA SER A 309 -0.69 2.83 -49.59
C SER A 309 0.58 2.35 -48.90
N ASN A 310 1.66 2.42 -49.68
CA ASN A 310 2.97 1.87 -49.41
C ASN A 310 3.58 2.35 -48.09
N THR A 311 4.23 1.40 -47.42
CA THR A 311 5.25 1.59 -46.41
C THR A 311 6.39 2.43 -46.96
N THR A 312 6.69 3.56 -46.33
CA THR A 312 7.95 4.28 -46.48
C THR A 312 8.61 4.38 -45.12
N ASP A 313 9.89 4.01 -45.11
CA ASP A 313 10.82 3.98 -43.97
C ASP A 313 10.69 5.22 -43.06
N PHE A 314 10.60 4.97 -41.75
CA PHE A 314 10.38 6.02 -40.76
C PHE A 314 11.43 5.96 -39.63
N PHE A 315 12.70 6.03 -40.01
CA PHE A 315 13.79 6.36 -39.09
C PHE A 315 14.81 7.22 -39.83
N TYR A 316 14.86 8.52 -39.53
CA TYR A 316 16.07 9.35 -39.54
C TYR A 316 15.66 10.78 -39.14
N ILE A 317 16.38 11.35 -38.16
CA ILE A 317 16.90 12.72 -38.14
C ILE A 317 17.98 12.75 -37.06
N GLU A 318 19.23 12.94 -37.50
CA GLU A 318 20.32 13.50 -36.70
C GLU A 318 20.18 15.02 -36.65
N LYS A 319 20.60 15.65 -35.54
CA LYS A 319 21.69 16.63 -35.66
C LYS A 319 22.35 16.98 -34.33
N GLU A 320 23.67 16.93 -34.39
CA GLU A 320 24.67 17.32 -33.42
C GLU A 320 24.60 18.81 -33.05
N LEU A 321 24.80 19.10 -31.76
CA LEU A 321 25.27 20.39 -31.28
C LEU A 321 26.76 20.26 -30.97
N LYS A 322 27.59 20.97 -31.73
CA LYS A 322 29.01 21.20 -31.42
C LYS A 322 29.10 22.33 -30.39
N GLU A 323 29.51 22.00 -29.15
CA GLU A 323 29.95 22.98 -28.17
C GLU A 323 31.48 23.02 -28.05
N GLU A 324 31.99 24.23 -27.92
CA GLU A 324 33.41 24.58 -27.85
C GLU A 324 34.11 24.01 -26.60
N LYS A 325 35.38 23.62 -26.80
CA LYS A 325 36.24 22.95 -25.82
C LYS A 325 36.46 23.75 -24.53
N ARG A 326 35.67 23.47 -23.49
CA ARG A 326 36.09 23.67 -22.09
C ARG A 326 36.95 22.49 -21.63
N LYS A 327 37.99 22.73 -20.83
CA LYS A 327 39.05 21.75 -20.50
C LYS A 327 38.68 20.69 -19.43
N GLY A 328 37.56 20.83 -18.73
CA GLY A 328 37.11 19.92 -17.66
C GLY A 328 36.56 20.68 -16.43
N ILE A 329 36.10 19.93 -15.43
CA ILE A 329 35.80 20.41 -14.07
C ILE A 329 37.11 20.41 -13.29
N PHE A 330 37.52 21.56 -12.76
CA PHE A 330 38.77 21.68 -12.00
C PHE A 330 38.45 21.90 -10.53
N VAL A 331 38.95 21.01 -9.67
CA VAL A 331 38.85 21.10 -8.21
C VAL A 331 40.25 21.41 -7.68
N LYS A 332 40.38 22.45 -6.85
CA LYS A 332 41.63 22.86 -6.22
C LYS A 332 41.51 22.79 -4.71
N GLY A 333 42.49 22.16 -4.08
CA GLY A 333 42.67 22.15 -2.64
C GLY A 333 41.54 21.51 -1.85
N ALA A 334 41.05 20.35 -2.28
CA ALA A 334 40.02 19.62 -1.56
C ALA A 334 40.55 18.95 -0.28
N ARG A 335 39.87 19.20 0.84
CA ARG A 335 40.26 18.77 2.19
C ARG A 335 39.13 18.09 2.97
N GLN A 336 37.98 17.88 2.35
CA GLN A 336 36.83 17.23 2.99
C GLN A 336 37.21 15.87 3.58
N ASN A 337 36.85 15.64 4.86
CA ASN A 337 37.19 14.45 5.63
C ASN A 337 38.71 14.17 5.73
N ASN A 338 39.23 13.23 4.95
CA ASN A 338 40.64 12.81 4.98
C ASN A 338 41.45 13.27 3.77
N LEU A 339 40.85 14.02 2.83
CA LEU A 339 41.54 14.51 1.64
C LEU A 339 42.70 15.46 2.01
N LYS A 340 43.84 15.29 1.33
CA LYS A 340 45.10 15.99 1.66
C LYS A 340 45.37 17.16 0.73
N ASN A 341 44.44 18.12 0.70
CA ASN A 341 44.54 19.33 -0.13
C ASN A 341 44.72 19.00 -1.62
N ILE A 342 43.96 18.03 -2.11
CA ILE A 342 44.15 17.47 -3.46
C ILE A 342 43.58 18.40 -4.53
N SER A 343 44.19 18.39 -5.72
CA SER A 343 43.66 19.10 -6.88
C SER A 343 43.52 18.11 -8.03
N VAL A 344 42.35 18.09 -8.68
CA VAL A 344 42.02 17.15 -9.76
C VAL A 344 41.34 17.87 -10.92
N THR A 345 41.53 17.35 -12.13
CA THR A 345 40.76 17.77 -13.31
C THR A 345 39.93 16.60 -13.82
N ILE A 346 38.61 16.80 -13.92
CA ILE A 346 37.68 15.80 -14.43
C ILE A 346 37.25 16.21 -15.84
N PRO A 347 37.55 15.42 -16.89
CA PRO A 347 37.22 15.78 -18.26
C PRO A 347 35.71 15.78 -18.53
N TYR A 348 35.23 16.75 -19.30
CA TYR A 348 33.82 16.80 -19.73
C TYR A 348 33.51 15.68 -20.73
N ASN A 349 32.25 15.24 -20.74
CA ASN A 349 31.71 14.28 -21.71
C ASN A 349 32.47 12.95 -21.73
N LYS A 350 33.06 12.60 -20.59
CA LYS A 350 33.87 11.41 -20.36
C LYS A 350 33.35 10.63 -19.15
N ILE A 351 33.63 9.34 -19.12
CA ILE A 351 33.45 8.49 -17.94
C ILE A 351 34.75 8.54 -17.13
N THR A 352 34.69 9.18 -15.97
CA THR A 352 35.77 9.20 -14.99
C THR A 352 35.48 8.21 -13.87
N VAL A 353 36.35 7.23 -13.66
CA VAL A 353 36.25 6.29 -12.54
C VAL A 353 37.18 6.73 -11.41
N ILE A 354 36.66 6.85 -10.19
CA ILE A 354 37.44 7.07 -8.98
C ILE A 354 37.57 5.75 -8.23
N THR A 355 38.81 5.27 -8.06
CA THR A 355 39.13 3.97 -7.46
C THR A 355 40.17 4.11 -6.34
N GLY A 356 40.52 2.99 -5.71
CA GLY A 356 41.47 2.89 -4.60
C GLY A 356 40.93 2.16 -3.37
N VAL A 357 41.75 1.94 -2.35
CA VAL A 357 41.41 1.11 -1.17
C VAL A 357 40.20 1.61 -0.37
N SER A 358 39.51 0.73 0.36
CA SER A 358 38.36 1.11 1.21
C SER A 358 38.79 2.17 2.24
N GLY A 359 38.05 3.29 2.34
CA GLY A 359 38.43 4.41 3.20
C GLY A 359 39.50 5.37 2.65
N SER A 360 39.94 5.24 1.39
CA SER A 360 40.97 6.11 0.81
C SER A 360 40.54 7.56 0.56
N GLY A 361 39.24 7.86 0.51
CA GLY A 361 38.70 9.22 0.27
C GLY A 361 37.89 9.38 -1.01
N LYS A 362 37.57 8.30 -1.73
CA LYS A 362 36.78 8.30 -2.98
C LYS A 362 35.43 9.00 -2.86
N SER A 363 34.60 8.57 -1.91
CA SER A 363 33.28 9.15 -1.67
C SER A 363 33.41 10.59 -1.17
N SER A 364 34.48 10.91 -0.43
CA SER A 364 34.73 12.28 0.03
C SER A 364 35.02 13.25 -1.12
N LEU A 365 35.74 12.80 -2.16
CA LEU A 365 35.92 13.59 -3.38
C LEU A 365 34.65 13.65 -4.22
N ALA A 366 34.05 12.50 -4.54
CA ALA A 366 32.92 12.43 -5.47
C ALA A 366 31.63 13.05 -4.90
N PHE A 367 31.23 12.62 -3.70
CA PHE A 367 29.94 12.96 -3.10
C PHE A 367 30.04 14.15 -2.14
N ASP A 368 30.93 14.08 -1.15
CA ASP A 368 30.99 15.10 -0.09
C ASP A 368 31.62 16.41 -0.56
N THR A 369 32.34 16.39 -1.70
CA THR A 369 32.97 17.57 -2.29
C THR A 369 32.29 18.00 -3.58
N ILE A 370 32.43 17.22 -4.67
CA ILE A 370 32.01 17.65 -6.02
C ILE A 370 30.48 17.71 -6.13
N PHE A 371 29.78 16.63 -5.79
CA PHE A 371 28.32 16.57 -5.83
C PHE A 371 27.70 17.58 -4.85
N ALA A 372 28.19 17.62 -3.60
CA ALA A 372 27.69 18.54 -2.57
C ALA A 372 27.81 20.00 -3.02
N GLU A 373 28.95 20.42 -3.57
CA GLU A 373 29.14 21.79 -4.04
C GLU A 373 28.29 22.11 -5.28
N SER A 374 28.09 21.14 -6.18
CA SER A 374 27.23 21.29 -7.35
C SER A 374 25.77 21.48 -6.94
N GLN A 375 25.28 20.61 -6.06
CA GLN A 375 23.92 20.67 -5.53
C GLN A 375 23.68 21.98 -4.76
N ARG A 376 24.62 22.41 -3.93
CA ARG A 376 24.55 23.68 -3.20
C ARG A 376 24.45 24.88 -4.16
N ARG A 377 25.31 24.93 -5.19
CA ARG A 377 25.28 26.01 -6.20
C ARG A 377 23.97 26.03 -6.98
N PHE A 378 23.43 24.86 -7.30
CA PHE A 378 22.14 24.74 -7.99
C PHE A 378 20.97 25.19 -7.11
N ILE A 379 20.94 24.81 -5.83
CA ILE A 379 19.88 25.25 -4.90
C ILE A 379 19.91 26.77 -4.71
N ASN A 380 21.12 27.34 -4.60
CA ASN A 380 21.31 28.78 -4.47
C ASN A 380 20.74 29.57 -5.66
N SER A 381 20.57 28.96 -6.83
CA SER A 381 20.01 29.64 -8.00
C SER A 381 18.47 29.56 -8.09
N LEU A 382 17.80 28.71 -7.31
CA LEU A 382 16.36 28.44 -7.47
C LEU A 382 15.41 29.49 -6.85
N SER A 383 15.80 30.29 -5.84
CA SER A 383 15.05 31.50 -5.41
C SER A 383 15.76 32.34 -4.34
N MET A 384 15.42 33.64 -4.22
CA MET A 384 15.85 34.50 -3.11
C MET A 384 15.22 34.14 -1.75
N SER A 385 14.05 33.50 -1.73
CA SER A 385 13.33 33.07 -0.51
C SER A 385 14.06 31.94 0.23
N ASN A 386 14.77 31.10 -0.52
CA ASN A 386 15.59 30.01 0.01
C ASN A 386 16.92 30.49 0.61
N SER A 387 17.23 31.79 0.54
CA SER A 387 18.43 32.36 1.16
C SER A 387 18.51 32.17 2.68
N SER A 388 17.37 31.98 3.35
CA SER A 388 17.30 31.60 4.77
C SER A 388 17.84 30.18 5.04
N MET A 389 17.81 29.29 4.04
CA MET A 389 18.43 27.95 4.11
C MET A 389 19.94 27.99 3.81
N ASN A 390 20.45 29.05 3.19
CA ASN A 390 21.88 29.18 2.85
C ASN A 390 22.80 29.13 4.07
N GLY A 391 22.33 29.61 5.23
CA GLY A 391 23.10 29.56 6.49
C GLY A 391 23.10 28.18 7.16
N GLN A 392 22.32 27.21 6.67
CA GLN A 392 22.15 25.90 7.30
C GLN A 392 22.88 24.76 6.57
N MET A 393 23.29 24.95 5.32
CA MET A 393 24.06 23.94 4.57
C MET A 393 25.56 24.13 4.79
N GLU A 394 26.24 23.11 5.32
CA GLU A 394 27.70 23.11 5.45
C GLU A 394 28.36 23.18 4.06
N THR A 395 29.31 24.10 3.88
CA THR A 395 30.11 24.22 2.66
C THR A 395 31.23 23.17 2.68
N PRO A 396 31.45 22.41 1.60
CA PRO A 396 32.59 21.50 1.51
C PRO A 396 33.92 22.25 1.69
N ASP A 397 34.89 21.63 2.37
CA ASP A 397 36.23 22.21 2.56
C ASP A 397 37.08 22.08 1.29
N ILE A 398 37.02 23.12 0.45
CA ILE A 398 37.77 23.27 -0.79
C ILE A 398 38.27 24.70 -0.95
N ASP A 399 39.42 24.89 -1.61
CA ASP A 399 39.86 26.24 -2.00
C ASP A 399 38.98 26.78 -3.13
N MET A 400 38.81 25.98 -4.17
CA MET A 400 38.13 26.42 -5.38
C MET A 400 37.61 25.27 -6.24
N VAL A 401 36.47 25.49 -6.90
CA VAL A 401 36.02 24.64 -7.99
C VAL A 401 35.46 25.45 -9.16
N TYR A 402 35.94 25.12 -10.38
CA TYR A 402 35.55 25.72 -11.65
C TYR A 402 34.92 24.70 -12.59
N GLY A 403 34.02 25.18 -13.45
CA GLY A 403 33.42 24.35 -14.49
C GLY A 403 32.37 23.35 -13.98
N LEU A 404 31.92 23.49 -12.74
CA LEU A 404 30.98 22.55 -12.13
C LEU A 404 29.61 22.60 -12.82
N LEU A 405 29.16 21.46 -13.33
CA LEU A 405 27.83 21.28 -13.92
C LEU A 405 26.78 21.01 -12.82
N PRO A 406 25.49 21.24 -13.06
CA PRO A 406 24.42 20.68 -12.23
C PRO A 406 24.58 19.16 -12.14
N SER A 407 24.37 18.59 -10.95
CA SER A 407 24.66 17.18 -10.71
C SER A 407 23.47 16.38 -10.20
N ILE A 408 23.48 15.09 -10.55
CA ILE A 408 22.53 14.09 -10.09
C ILE A 408 23.31 12.93 -9.50
N SER A 409 23.01 12.54 -8.26
CA SER A 409 23.60 11.37 -7.64
C SER A 409 22.71 10.14 -7.78
N ILE A 410 23.33 9.02 -8.13
CA ILE A 410 22.68 7.71 -8.21
C ILE A 410 23.37 6.80 -7.19
N SER A 411 22.85 6.81 -5.96
CA SER A 411 23.33 5.95 -4.86
C SER A 411 22.25 4.99 -4.35
N GLN A 412 22.71 3.98 -3.62
CA GLN A 412 21.83 2.99 -2.97
C GLN A 412 21.36 3.43 -1.56
N LYS A 413 22.03 4.41 -0.93
CA LYS A 413 21.92 4.70 0.51
C LYS A 413 20.62 5.44 0.96
N ASN A 414 19.91 6.13 0.06
CA ASN A 414 18.88 7.13 0.46
C ASN A 414 17.45 6.90 -0.08
N ILE A 415 17.06 5.69 -0.45
CA ILE A 415 15.70 5.48 -0.97
C ILE A 415 14.79 5.04 0.16
N ALA A 416 13.84 5.90 0.51
CA ALA A 416 12.68 5.50 1.27
C ALA A 416 11.96 4.38 0.51
N ARG A 417 12.08 3.14 0.98
CA ARG A 417 11.35 1.97 0.49
C ARG A 417 9.88 2.11 0.85
N ASN A 418 9.21 3.08 0.21
CA ASN A 418 7.80 3.34 0.43
C ASN A 418 6.99 2.20 -0.20
N PRO A 419 6.17 1.46 0.57
CA PRO A 419 5.36 0.37 0.04
C PRO A 419 4.34 0.83 -1.03
N ARG A 420 3.99 2.12 -1.06
CA ARG A 420 3.12 2.70 -2.09
C ARG A 420 3.82 2.90 -3.43
N SER A 421 5.14 3.00 -3.47
CA SER A 421 5.88 3.17 -4.72
C SER A 421 6.02 1.84 -5.47
N THR A 422 5.83 1.90 -6.79
CA THR A 422 5.98 0.78 -7.72
C THR A 422 6.96 1.10 -8.83
N VAL A 423 7.38 0.08 -9.59
CA VAL A 423 8.17 0.23 -10.82
C VAL A 423 7.52 1.25 -11.75
N GLY A 424 6.20 1.15 -11.99
CA GLY A 424 5.49 2.04 -12.88
C GLY A 424 5.52 3.51 -12.44
N THR A 425 5.34 3.78 -11.14
CA THR A 425 5.39 5.15 -10.61
C THR A 425 6.80 5.74 -10.57
N MET A 426 7.83 4.90 -10.49
CA MET A 426 9.22 5.37 -10.45
C MET A 426 9.76 5.65 -11.85
N THR A 427 9.19 5.00 -12.87
CA THR A 427 9.63 5.09 -14.28
C THR A 427 8.78 6.04 -15.11
N ASP A 428 7.77 6.67 -14.49
CA ASP A 428 6.71 7.46 -15.13
C ASP A 428 5.94 6.71 -16.23
N MET A 429 6.16 5.40 -16.42
CA MET A 429 5.39 4.59 -17.37
C MET A 429 3.94 4.48 -16.94
N TYR A 430 3.69 4.43 -15.64
CA TYR A 430 2.34 4.42 -15.12
C TYR A 430 1.62 5.71 -15.53
N ASP A 431 2.29 6.86 -15.56
CA ASP A 431 1.69 8.14 -15.91
C ASP A 431 1.34 8.23 -17.40
N CYS A 432 2.20 7.69 -18.27
CA CYS A 432 1.86 7.46 -19.68
C CYS A 432 0.62 6.57 -19.81
N LEU A 433 0.55 5.46 -19.08
CA LEU A 433 -0.62 4.57 -19.10
C LEU A 433 -1.89 5.24 -18.56
N ARG A 434 -1.81 5.98 -17.45
CA ARG A 434 -2.95 6.72 -16.88
C ARG A 434 -3.47 7.75 -17.88
N THR A 435 -2.57 8.43 -18.59
CA THR A 435 -2.93 9.39 -19.64
C THR A 435 -3.55 8.69 -20.85
N LEU A 436 -2.97 7.57 -21.30
CA LEU A 436 -3.52 6.77 -22.41
C LEU A 436 -4.95 6.30 -22.12
N PHE A 437 -5.18 5.71 -20.94
CA PHE A 437 -6.49 5.22 -20.52
C PHE A 437 -7.50 6.34 -20.27
N ALA A 438 -7.06 7.50 -19.78
CA ALA A 438 -7.94 8.67 -19.66
C ALA A 438 -8.38 9.19 -21.04
N SER A 439 -7.49 9.17 -22.03
CA SER A 439 -7.74 9.74 -23.36
C SER A 439 -8.57 8.86 -24.28
N ILE A 440 -8.32 7.54 -24.32
CA ILE A 440 -8.97 6.63 -25.28
C ILE A 440 -9.69 5.43 -24.64
N GLY A 441 -9.64 5.31 -23.31
CA GLY A 441 -10.22 4.20 -22.58
C GLY A 441 -11.74 4.18 -22.62
N ILE A 442 -12.30 2.99 -22.80
CA ILE A 442 -13.73 2.73 -22.70
C ILE A 442 -14.01 2.35 -21.24
N ARG A 443 -14.84 3.15 -20.58
CA ARG A 443 -15.29 2.86 -19.21
C ARG A 443 -16.56 2.04 -19.20
N HIS A 444 -16.74 1.25 -18.14
CA HIS A 444 -17.95 0.47 -17.90
C HIS A 444 -18.67 0.94 -16.63
N CYS A 445 -20.01 0.86 -16.58
CA CYS A 445 -20.77 1.11 -15.33
C CYS A 445 -20.28 0.11 -14.27
N PRO A 446 -19.80 0.56 -13.09
CA PRO A 446 -19.38 -0.35 -12.04
C PRO A 446 -20.49 -1.28 -11.53
N ASP A 447 -21.75 -0.93 -11.74
CA ASP A 447 -22.89 -1.69 -11.25
C ASP A 447 -23.43 -2.69 -12.27
N CYS A 448 -23.44 -2.35 -13.57
CA CYS A 448 -24.04 -3.21 -14.60
C CYS A 448 -23.10 -3.64 -15.73
N GLY A 449 -21.84 -3.19 -15.73
CA GLY A 449 -20.81 -3.57 -16.71
C GLY A 449 -21.01 -3.02 -18.12
N THR A 450 -22.04 -2.19 -18.37
CA THR A 450 -22.31 -1.60 -19.69
C THR A 450 -21.23 -0.60 -20.06
N ALA A 451 -20.67 -0.72 -21.27
CA ALA A 451 -19.74 0.23 -21.84
C ALA A 451 -20.40 1.61 -22.03
N ILE A 452 -19.69 2.68 -21.68
CA ILE A 452 -20.20 4.05 -21.71
C ILE A 452 -19.28 4.88 -22.58
N ILE A 453 -19.73 5.17 -23.80
CA ILE A 453 -18.99 5.92 -24.80
C ILE A 453 -19.79 7.18 -25.12
N PRO A 454 -19.44 8.34 -24.51
CA PRO A 454 -20.06 9.60 -24.88
C PRO A 454 -19.59 10.00 -26.28
N LEU A 455 -20.53 10.17 -27.20
CA LEU A 455 -20.31 10.61 -28.58
C LEU A 455 -21.04 11.92 -28.82
N SER A 456 -20.37 12.86 -29.47
CA SER A 456 -20.98 14.07 -29.98
C SER A 456 -21.98 13.75 -31.09
N ALA A 457 -22.91 14.68 -31.33
CA ALA A 457 -23.84 14.55 -32.45
C ALA A 457 -23.10 14.42 -33.79
N GLU A 458 -21.91 15.02 -33.93
CA GLU A 458 -21.07 14.91 -35.13
C GLU A 458 -20.58 13.49 -35.34
N GLU A 459 -20.01 12.88 -34.30
CA GLU A 459 -19.44 11.54 -34.37
C GLU A 459 -20.52 10.50 -34.66
N ILE A 460 -21.70 10.63 -34.05
CA ILE A 460 -22.85 9.77 -34.35
C ILE A 460 -23.28 9.94 -35.81
N THR A 461 -23.31 11.17 -36.32
CA THR A 461 -23.64 11.44 -37.74
C THR A 461 -22.62 10.77 -38.67
N GLN A 462 -21.33 10.91 -38.36
CA GLN A 462 -20.25 10.32 -39.15
C GLN A 462 -20.35 8.80 -39.18
N ILE A 463 -20.56 8.15 -38.02
CA ILE A 463 -20.73 6.69 -37.93
C ILE A 463 -21.91 6.22 -38.79
N LEU A 464 -23.05 6.91 -38.70
CA LEU A 464 -24.27 6.52 -39.41
C LEU A 464 -24.20 6.81 -40.92
N SER A 465 -23.43 7.82 -41.34
CA SER A 465 -23.21 8.12 -42.76
C SER A 465 -22.31 7.13 -43.50
N GLN A 466 -21.56 6.28 -42.77
CA GLN A 466 -20.68 5.25 -43.35
C GLN A 466 -21.43 3.94 -43.69
N LEU A 467 -22.71 3.83 -43.35
CA LEU A 467 -23.54 2.67 -43.65
C LEU A 467 -23.80 2.53 -45.17
N SER A 468 -24.06 1.31 -45.64
CA SER A 468 -24.36 1.07 -47.05
C SER A 468 -25.53 1.92 -47.58
N PHE A 469 -25.43 2.39 -48.82
CA PHE A 469 -26.52 3.09 -49.49
C PHE A 469 -27.84 2.29 -49.42
N GLY A 470 -28.94 2.99 -49.14
CA GLY A 470 -30.28 2.38 -48.99
C GLY A 470 -30.59 1.82 -47.60
N THR A 471 -29.66 1.87 -46.65
CA THR A 471 -29.91 1.48 -45.26
C THR A 471 -30.92 2.43 -44.61
N ILE A 472 -31.94 1.89 -43.96
CA ILE A 472 -32.96 2.67 -43.23
C ILE A 472 -32.51 2.80 -41.78
N ILE A 473 -32.35 4.05 -41.34
CA ILE A 473 -31.93 4.41 -40.00
C ILE A 473 -33.10 5.06 -39.28
N LYS A 474 -33.56 4.44 -38.19
CA LYS A 474 -34.60 5.00 -37.33
C LYS A 474 -34.03 5.53 -36.02
N ILE A 475 -34.06 6.84 -35.83
CA ILE A 475 -33.53 7.54 -34.65
C ILE A 475 -34.69 7.82 -33.69
N THR A 476 -34.59 7.35 -32.45
CA THR A 476 -35.62 7.50 -31.41
C THR A 476 -34.98 8.07 -30.14
N PRO A 477 -35.47 9.18 -29.57
CA PRO A 477 -34.97 9.71 -28.29
C PRO A 477 -35.09 8.70 -27.13
N PHE A 478 -34.11 8.70 -26.20
CA PHE A 478 -34.17 7.83 -25.03
C PHE A 478 -35.27 8.27 -24.04
N LYS A 479 -36.16 7.33 -23.68
CA LYS A 479 -37.26 7.51 -22.70
C LYS A 479 -38.29 8.63 -22.99
N VAL A 480 -38.71 8.82 -24.25
CA VAL A 480 -39.90 9.64 -24.56
C VAL A 480 -40.72 9.04 -25.70
N ASN A 481 -42.07 9.08 -25.62
CA ASN A 481 -43.00 8.80 -26.74
C ASN A 481 -42.96 9.93 -27.80
N ASN A 482 -41.76 10.30 -28.25
CA ASN A 482 -41.52 11.40 -29.19
C ASN A 482 -41.27 10.88 -30.61
N PRO A 483 -41.42 11.73 -31.65
CA PRO A 483 -41.32 11.30 -33.04
C PRO A 483 -39.97 10.63 -33.31
N SER A 484 -40.03 9.42 -33.86
CA SER A 484 -38.86 8.76 -34.43
C SER A 484 -38.58 9.33 -35.81
N TYR A 485 -37.34 9.72 -36.07
CA TYR A 485 -36.92 10.18 -37.39
C TYR A 485 -36.44 8.98 -38.20
N GLU A 486 -36.96 8.79 -39.41
CA GLU A 486 -36.47 7.79 -40.35
C GLU A 486 -35.64 8.49 -41.43
N TYR A 487 -34.43 7.99 -41.66
CA TYR A 487 -33.49 8.51 -42.63
C TYR A 487 -32.95 7.38 -43.49
N VAL A 488 -32.93 7.57 -44.81
CA VAL A 488 -32.36 6.61 -45.78
C VAL A 488 -31.01 7.13 -46.25
N VAL A 489 -29.97 6.31 -46.12
CA VAL A 489 -28.61 6.69 -46.52
C VAL A 489 -28.54 6.90 -48.04
N SER A 490 -28.24 8.13 -48.47
CA SER A 490 -28.20 8.57 -49.89
C SER A 490 -26.80 9.01 -50.34
N GLU A 491 -26.51 9.00 -51.65
CA GLU A 491 -25.20 9.36 -52.23
C GLU A 491 -24.81 10.85 -52.12
N ARG A 492 -25.74 11.75 -51.79
CA ARG A 492 -25.49 13.21 -51.85
C ARG A 492 -24.98 13.77 -50.52
N VAL A 493 -23.77 14.35 -50.52
CA VAL A 493 -23.12 14.99 -49.35
C VAL A 493 -24.00 16.04 -48.65
N SER A 494 -24.93 16.67 -49.38
CA SER A 494 -25.87 17.67 -48.85
C SER A 494 -26.89 17.13 -47.82
N THR A 495 -27.12 15.82 -47.72
CA THR A 495 -28.10 15.24 -46.78
C THR A 495 -27.54 14.97 -45.39
N ASN A 496 -26.22 15.03 -45.19
CA ASN A 496 -25.59 14.85 -43.87
C ASN A 496 -25.97 15.95 -42.87
N GLY A 497 -26.29 17.16 -43.34
CA GLY A 497 -26.79 18.25 -42.48
C GLY A 497 -28.15 17.95 -41.85
N ILE A 498 -29.02 17.22 -42.55
CA ILE A 498 -30.35 16.84 -42.05
C ILE A 498 -30.22 15.75 -40.99
N LEU A 499 -29.43 14.71 -41.27
CA LEU A 499 -29.13 13.64 -40.31
C LEU A 499 -28.55 14.18 -39.01
N ARG A 500 -27.61 15.13 -39.11
CA ARG A 500 -27.01 15.81 -37.96
C ARG A 500 -28.03 16.56 -37.11
N ASN A 501 -28.97 17.27 -37.74
CA ASN A 501 -30.01 18.00 -37.02
C ASN A 501 -30.95 17.04 -36.30
N TYR A 502 -31.37 15.93 -36.94
CA TYR A 502 -32.19 14.90 -36.29
C TYR A 502 -31.50 14.27 -35.08
N ILE A 503 -30.18 14.03 -35.16
CA ILE A 503 -29.40 13.51 -34.04
C ILE A 503 -29.31 14.54 -32.90
N LYS A 504 -29.04 15.82 -33.21
CA LYS A 504 -28.98 16.88 -32.20
C LYS A 504 -30.31 17.05 -31.47
N GLU A 505 -31.41 17.21 -32.22
CA GLU A 505 -32.76 17.31 -31.65
C GLU A 505 -33.10 16.08 -30.81
N SER A 506 -32.81 14.87 -31.32
CA SER A 506 -33.11 13.64 -30.61
C SER A 506 -32.27 13.47 -29.33
N LEU A 507 -31.02 13.92 -29.31
CA LEU A 507 -30.17 13.92 -28.12
C LEU A 507 -30.66 14.93 -27.09
N GLU A 508 -31.05 16.14 -27.49
CA GLU A 508 -31.62 17.14 -26.57
C GLU A 508 -32.91 16.62 -25.93
N ILE A 509 -33.80 16.06 -26.76
CA ILE A 509 -35.05 15.46 -26.31
C ILE A 509 -34.80 14.26 -25.39
N GLY A 510 -33.85 13.40 -25.74
CA GLY A 510 -33.46 12.21 -24.99
C GLY A 510 -32.54 12.47 -23.79
N LYS A 511 -32.35 13.75 -23.41
CA LYS A 511 -31.45 14.20 -22.32
C LYS A 511 -30.01 13.69 -22.44
N GLY A 512 -29.54 13.46 -23.67
CA GLY A 512 -28.20 12.99 -23.97
C GLY A 512 -28.09 11.52 -24.37
N ALA A 513 -29.20 10.83 -24.70
CA ALA A 513 -29.17 9.50 -25.30
C ALA A 513 -30.26 9.27 -26.36
N ILE A 514 -29.97 8.42 -27.34
CA ILE A 514 -30.86 8.03 -28.44
C ILE A 514 -30.72 6.53 -28.74
N TYR A 515 -31.81 5.90 -29.17
CA TYR A 515 -31.79 4.61 -29.82
C TYR A 515 -31.76 4.79 -31.34
N VAL A 516 -30.89 4.04 -32.00
CA VAL A 516 -30.82 3.96 -33.47
C VAL A 516 -31.12 2.54 -33.86
N THR A 517 -32.16 2.35 -34.67
CA THR A 517 -32.52 1.04 -35.22
C THR A 517 -32.10 0.99 -36.68
N ILE A 518 -31.29 -0.01 -37.05
CA ILE A 518 -30.82 -0.21 -38.42
C ILE A 518 -31.66 -1.30 -39.07
N ASN A 519 -32.30 -1.00 -40.21
CA ASN A 519 -33.14 -1.93 -40.99
C ASN A 519 -34.21 -2.69 -40.17
N ASN A 520 -34.71 -2.09 -39.07
CA ASN A 520 -35.64 -2.70 -38.12
C ASN A 520 -35.16 -3.98 -37.41
N GLU A 521 -33.86 -4.26 -37.42
CA GLU A 521 -33.28 -5.44 -36.76
C GLU A 521 -32.43 -5.04 -35.54
N ASP A 522 -31.35 -4.31 -35.76
CA ASP A 522 -30.37 -3.99 -34.73
C ASP A 522 -30.69 -2.66 -34.03
N LYS A 523 -30.98 -2.71 -32.72
CA LYS A 523 -31.25 -1.51 -31.89
C LYS A 523 -30.03 -1.13 -31.04
N LEU A 524 -29.40 -0.01 -31.41
CA LEU A 524 -28.18 0.51 -30.78
C LEU A 524 -28.48 1.72 -29.90
N LEU A 525 -27.88 1.79 -28.72
CA LEU A 525 -27.95 2.96 -27.85
C LEU A 525 -26.71 3.84 -28.08
N PHE A 526 -26.94 5.10 -28.44
CA PHE A 526 -25.92 6.15 -28.49
C PHE A 526 -26.18 7.16 -27.37
N GLN A 527 -25.13 7.74 -26.82
CA GLN A 527 -25.24 8.74 -25.76
C GLN A 527 -24.14 9.80 -25.87
N SER A 528 -24.43 11.03 -25.47
CA SER A 528 -23.50 12.16 -25.44
C SER A 528 -23.05 12.55 -24.03
N THR A 529 -23.75 12.07 -23.00
CA THR A 529 -23.45 12.37 -21.60
C THR A 529 -22.74 11.23 -20.90
N GLN A 530 -22.12 11.55 -19.76
CA GLN A 530 -21.40 10.59 -18.93
C GLN A 530 -22.29 9.81 -17.93
N VAL A 531 -23.53 9.51 -18.32
CA VAL A 531 -24.49 8.74 -17.51
C VAL A 531 -24.62 7.33 -18.08
N CYS A 532 -24.69 6.31 -17.23
CA CYS A 532 -25.10 5.00 -17.70
C CYS A 532 -26.62 4.96 -17.84
N TYR A 533 -27.15 4.92 -19.06
CA TYR A 533 -28.60 4.91 -19.27
C TYR A 533 -29.28 3.56 -18.93
N HIS A 534 -28.50 2.53 -18.60
CA HIS A 534 -28.98 1.24 -18.07
C HIS A 534 -29.18 1.27 -16.54
N CYS A 535 -28.15 1.69 -15.78
CA CYS A 535 -28.14 1.73 -14.31
C CYS A 535 -28.49 3.13 -13.74
N ASN A 536 -28.64 4.16 -14.58
CA ASN A 536 -28.82 5.59 -14.27
C ASN A 536 -27.75 6.21 -13.34
N ARG A 537 -26.59 5.56 -13.23
CA ARG A 537 -25.43 6.07 -12.49
C ARG A 537 -24.77 7.21 -13.25
N ILE A 538 -24.54 8.32 -12.56
CA ILE A 538 -23.71 9.42 -13.04
C ILE A 538 -22.26 9.02 -12.80
N LEU A 539 -21.43 9.13 -13.82
CA LEU A 539 -19.99 8.90 -13.73
C LEU A 539 -19.26 10.19 -14.07
N PHE A 540 -18.22 10.50 -13.31
CA PHE A 540 -17.35 11.65 -13.58
C PHE A 540 -16.41 11.37 -14.75
N GLU A 541 -15.83 12.46 -15.28
CA GLU A 541 -14.89 12.39 -16.39
C GLU A 541 -13.67 11.53 -16.05
N LEU A 542 -13.26 10.69 -17.00
CA LEU A 542 -12.03 9.95 -16.87
C LEU A 542 -10.87 10.94 -16.92
N THR A 543 -10.12 11.01 -15.84
CA THR A 543 -8.88 11.79 -15.79
C THR A 543 -7.74 10.86 -15.39
N PRO A 544 -6.47 11.26 -15.61
CA PRO A 544 -5.34 10.47 -15.13
C PRO A 544 -5.35 10.21 -13.61
N SER A 545 -6.10 10.99 -12.83
CA SER A 545 -6.25 10.79 -11.39
C SER A 545 -7.14 9.59 -11.06
N THR A 546 -8.08 9.21 -11.94
CA THR A 546 -8.97 8.04 -11.83
C THR A 546 -8.18 6.73 -11.72
N PHE A 547 -6.98 6.70 -12.29
CA PHE A 547 -6.08 5.55 -12.30
C PHE A 547 -4.94 5.63 -11.27
N SER A 548 -4.96 6.64 -10.39
CA SER A 548 -3.94 6.84 -9.37
C SER A 548 -4.37 6.27 -8.02
N TYR A 549 -3.73 5.19 -7.57
CA TYR A 549 -3.95 4.67 -6.21
C TYR A 549 -3.37 5.58 -5.10
N ASN A 550 -2.71 6.68 -5.47
CA ASN A 550 -2.31 7.74 -4.53
C ASN A 550 -3.39 8.82 -4.36
N ASN A 551 -4.40 8.87 -5.24
CA ASN A 551 -5.55 9.77 -5.09
C ASN A 551 -6.60 9.13 -4.15
N PRO A 552 -7.00 9.79 -3.05
CA PRO A 552 -8.07 9.31 -2.16
C PRO A 552 -9.38 8.91 -2.85
N GLU A 553 -9.76 9.59 -3.93
CA GLU A 553 -11.00 9.31 -4.65
C GLU A 553 -10.92 8.03 -5.51
N SER A 554 -9.69 7.65 -5.91
CA SER A 554 -9.44 6.56 -6.85
C SER A 554 -8.79 5.34 -6.20
N MET A 555 -8.26 5.48 -4.99
CA MET A 555 -7.64 4.38 -4.27
C MET A 555 -8.67 3.36 -3.79
N CYS A 556 -8.24 2.12 -3.64
CA CYS A 556 -9.07 1.10 -2.98
C CYS A 556 -9.39 1.57 -1.55
N PRO A 557 -10.68 1.64 -1.16
CA PRO A 557 -11.10 2.18 0.14
C PRO A 557 -10.73 1.26 1.31
N VAL A 558 -10.39 0.00 1.03
CA VAL A 558 -10.11 -1.01 2.06
C VAL A 558 -8.62 -1.07 2.40
N CYS A 559 -7.73 -0.99 1.41
CA CYS A 559 -6.29 -1.01 1.61
C CYS A 559 -5.61 0.36 1.45
N ASN A 560 -6.39 1.42 1.23
CA ASN A 560 -5.90 2.79 1.02
C ASN A 560 -4.77 2.87 -0.02
N GLY A 561 -4.97 2.17 -1.15
CA GLY A 561 -4.02 2.13 -2.27
C GLY A 561 -2.79 1.24 -2.08
N LEU A 562 -2.67 0.47 -0.99
CA LEU A 562 -1.52 -0.42 -0.78
C LEU A 562 -1.60 -1.72 -1.60
N GLY A 563 -2.80 -2.19 -1.91
CA GLY A 563 -3.06 -3.50 -2.55
C GLY A 563 -2.93 -4.69 -1.60
N ILE A 564 -2.37 -4.48 -0.41
CA ILE A 564 -2.05 -5.53 0.57
C ILE A 564 -2.70 -5.22 1.91
N LYS A 565 -2.94 -6.24 2.72
CA LYS A 565 -3.35 -6.14 4.12
C LYS A 565 -2.43 -6.96 4.99
N MET A 566 -2.28 -6.56 6.24
CA MET A 566 -1.68 -7.39 7.27
C MET A 566 -2.81 -8.14 7.97
N GLU A 567 -2.74 -9.46 7.95
CA GLU A 567 -3.71 -10.33 8.61
C GLU A 567 -3.00 -11.23 9.61
N VAL A 568 -3.64 -11.46 10.75
CA VAL A 568 -3.10 -12.37 11.77
C VAL A 568 -3.20 -13.80 11.25
N ASP A 569 -2.10 -14.54 11.31
CA ASP A 569 -2.05 -15.93 10.90
C ASP A 569 -2.07 -16.84 12.15
N PRO A 570 -3.13 -17.66 12.34
CA PRO A 570 -3.22 -18.60 13.46
C PRO A 570 -2.02 -19.55 13.57
N ASN A 571 -1.42 -19.94 12.43
CA ASN A 571 -0.27 -20.83 12.41
C ASN A 571 1.00 -20.17 12.94
N LEU A 572 1.07 -18.83 12.93
CA LEU A 572 2.17 -18.08 13.56
C LEU A 572 1.97 -17.93 15.07
N ILE A 573 0.73 -17.98 15.55
CA ILE A 573 0.41 -17.88 16.99
C ILE A 573 0.88 -19.15 17.71
N VAL A 574 0.55 -20.33 17.16
CA VAL A 574 0.96 -21.63 17.69
C VAL A 574 1.93 -22.28 16.72
N SER A 575 3.22 -22.06 16.95
CA SER A 575 4.29 -22.51 16.06
C SER A 575 4.82 -23.91 16.37
N ARG A 576 4.50 -24.47 17.55
CA ARG A 576 4.90 -25.83 17.98
C ARG A 576 3.72 -26.61 18.54
N PRO A 577 2.86 -27.15 17.67
CA PRO A 577 1.63 -27.79 18.12
C PRO A 577 1.85 -29.18 18.74
N ASP A 578 3.06 -29.72 18.61
CA ASP A 578 3.59 -30.94 19.23
C ASP A 578 4.00 -30.77 20.70
N LEU A 579 4.21 -29.53 21.17
CA LEU A 579 4.50 -29.24 22.57
C LEU A 579 3.25 -28.86 23.35
N SER A 580 3.34 -28.96 24.67
CA SER A 580 2.33 -28.45 25.59
C SER A 580 2.27 -26.91 25.53
N ILE A 581 1.10 -26.33 25.77
CA ILE A 581 0.99 -24.86 25.83
C ILE A 581 1.76 -24.26 27.02
N LEU A 582 2.02 -25.06 28.06
CA LEU A 582 2.84 -24.70 29.21
C LEU A 582 4.33 -24.57 28.85
N ASP A 583 4.82 -25.44 27.98
CA ASP A 583 6.22 -25.53 27.56
C ASP A 583 6.52 -24.70 26.29
N GLY A 584 5.57 -23.84 25.91
CA GLY A 584 5.77 -22.85 24.87
C GLY A 584 5.41 -23.34 23.47
N ALA A 585 4.31 -24.07 23.33
CA ALA A 585 3.67 -24.35 22.03
C ALA A 585 3.40 -23.06 21.21
N SER A 586 3.16 -21.94 21.90
CA SER A 586 2.91 -20.64 21.31
C SER A 586 3.95 -19.59 21.72
N LYS A 587 4.50 -18.90 20.72
CA LYS A 587 5.39 -17.75 20.92
C LYS A 587 4.68 -16.55 21.55
N TRP A 588 3.37 -16.40 21.27
CA TRP A 588 2.54 -15.31 21.80
C TRP A 588 2.39 -15.40 23.33
N TRP A 589 2.07 -16.58 23.85
CA TRP A 589 1.94 -16.81 25.29
C TRP A 589 3.29 -17.09 25.97
N GLY A 590 4.29 -17.55 25.21
CA GLY A 590 5.62 -17.92 25.73
C GLY A 590 5.54 -19.12 26.68
N ASN A 591 6.52 -19.26 27.57
CA ASN A 591 6.51 -20.35 28.56
C ASN A 591 5.52 -20.03 29.69
N LEU A 592 4.32 -20.60 29.62
CA LEU A 592 3.27 -20.41 30.63
C LEU A 592 3.58 -21.13 31.95
N ARG A 593 4.42 -22.18 31.94
CA ARG A 593 4.88 -22.85 33.18
C ARG A 593 5.65 -21.91 34.11
N SER A 594 6.51 -21.06 33.56
CA SER A 594 7.22 -20.03 34.32
C SER A 594 6.27 -18.96 34.86
N PHE A 595 5.22 -18.65 34.10
CA PHE A 595 4.22 -17.66 34.45
C PHE A 595 3.28 -18.17 35.54
N SER A 596 2.84 -19.43 35.50
CA SER A 596 1.99 -20.03 36.55
C SER A 596 2.68 -20.07 37.91
N ASN A 597 4.01 -20.25 37.93
CA ASN A 597 4.82 -20.20 39.16
C ASN A 597 4.92 -18.80 39.79
N LYS A 598 4.91 -17.73 38.98
CA LYS A 598 4.97 -16.33 39.43
C LYS A 598 4.01 -15.45 38.61
N PRO A 599 2.69 -15.55 38.84
CA PRO A 599 1.70 -14.84 38.04
C PRO A 599 1.73 -13.34 38.33
N ASN A 600 1.88 -12.55 37.28
CA ASN A 600 1.82 -11.08 37.32
C ASN A 600 0.52 -10.57 36.64
N ALA A 601 0.34 -9.25 36.55
CA ALA A 601 -0.89 -8.63 36.02
C ALA A 601 -1.08 -8.78 34.48
N ASN A 602 -0.31 -9.64 33.80
CA ASN A 602 -0.44 -9.87 32.37
C ASN A 602 -1.62 -10.80 32.05
N TRP A 603 -2.79 -10.18 31.87
CA TRP A 603 -4.05 -10.87 31.62
C TRP A 603 -4.07 -11.69 30.32
N MET A 604 -3.34 -11.28 29.27
CA MET A 604 -3.29 -12.01 27.99
C MET A 604 -2.65 -13.41 28.10
N LYS A 605 -1.82 -13.63 29.12
CA LYS A 605 -1.27 -14.96 29.44
C LYS A 605 -2.13 -15.70 30.45
N ALA A 606 -2.69 -14.98 31.41
CA ALA A 606 -3.47 -15.56 32.49
C ALA A 606 -4.84 -16.09 32.04
N GLU A 607 -5.44 -15.51 30.98
CA GLU A 607 -6.75 -15.94 30.48
C GLU A 607 -6.78 -17.40 30.04
N ILE A 608 -5.68 -17.93 29.47
CA ILE A 608 -5.60 -19.35 29.06
C ILE A 608 -5.55 -20.28 30.26
N LEU A 609 -4.74 -19.93 31.27
CA LEU A 609 -4.63 -20.75 32.47
C LEU A 609 -5.97 -20.80 33.21
N ALA A 610 -6.64 -19.65 33.34
CA ALA A 610 -7.95 -19.56 33.98
C ALA A 610 -9.04 -20.28 33.16
N LEU A 611 -9.01 -20.18 31.84
CA LEU A 611 -9.94 -20.90 30.97
C LEU A 611 -9.75 -22.42 31.07
N ALA A 612 -8.51 -22.90 31.13
CA ALA A 612 -8.22 -24.32 31.29
C ALA A 612 -8.64 -24.86 32.65
N GLU A 613 -8.42 -24.10 33.72
CA GLU A 613 -8.86 -24.45 35.08
C GLU A 613 -10.39 -24.53 35.17
N GLU A 614 -11.10 -23.58 34.55
CA GLU A 614 -12.56 -23.56 34.55
C GLU A 614 -13.18 -24.69 33.71
N ILE A 615 -12.55 -25.07 32.59
CA ILE A 615 -13.03 -26.16 31.71
C ILE A 615 -12.54 -27.54 32.20
N GLY A 616 -11.50 -27.59 33.03
CA GLY A 616 -10.89 -28.84 33.48
C GLY A 616 -10.02 -29.50 32.41
N ILE A 617 -9.26 -28.72 31.65
CA ILE A 617 -8.36 -29.21 30.60
C ILE A 617 -6.95 -29.39 31.13
N ASP A 618 -6.38 -30.56 30.85
CA ASP A 618 -4.98 -30.85 31.13
C ASP A 618 -4.06 -30.17 30.09
N LEU A 619 -3.35 -29.13 30.53
CA LEU A 619 -2.43 -28.35 29.71
C LEU A 619 -1.04 -28.98 29.55
N GLU A 620 -0.77 -30.11 30.19
CA GLU A 620 0.48 -30.88 30.00
C GLU A 620 0.49 -31.61 28.65
N LYS A 621 -0.68 -31.85 28.05
CA LYS A 621 -0.80 -32.48 26.74
C LYS A 621 -0.29 -31.57 25.62
N PRO A 622 0.29 -32.16 24.54
CA PRO A 622 0.57 -31.45 23.30
C PRO A 622 -0.63 -30.65 22.80
N TRP A 623 -0.40 -29.48 22.22
CA TRP A 623 -1.47 -28.62 21.71
C TRP A 623 -2.40 -29.37 20.75
N ASN A 624 -1.85 -30.21 19.85
CA ASN A 624 -2.62 -31.04 18.91
C ASN A 624 -3.57 -32.05 19.57
N GLU A 625 -3.28 -32.47 20.79
CA GLU A 625 -4.11 -33.40 21.55
C GLU A 625 -5.17 -32.70 22.40
N LEU A 626 -5.12 -31.36 22.50
CA LEU A 626 -6.12 -30.58 23.21
C LEU A 626 -7.45 -30.57 22.45
N PRO A 627 -8.60 -30.44 23.17
CA PRO A 627 -9.90 -30.35 22.52
C PRO A 627 -9.97 -29.19 21.51
N GLY A 628 -10.42 -29.45 20.29
CA GLY A 628 -10.49 -28.43 19.23
C GLY A 628 -11.35 -27.22 19.57
N ASP A 629 -12.35 -27.37 20.45
CA ASP A 629 -13.14 -26.25 20.96
C ASP A 629 -12.32 -25.32 21.87
N PHE A 630 -11.46 -25.88 22.73
CA PHE A 630 -10.56 -25.10 23.56
C PHE A 630 -9.49 -24.38 22.74
N GLN A 631 -8.88 -25.08 21.77
CA GLN A 631 -7.95 -24.47 20.82
C GLN A 631 -8.59 -23.26 20.12
N LYS A 632 -9.87 -23.39 19.73
CA LYS A 632 -10.63 -22.29 19.13
C LYS A 632 -10.85 -21.14 20.10
N GLN A 633 -11.23 -21.42 21.34
CA GLN A 633 -11.43 -20.36 22.34
C GLN A 633 -10.13 -19.61 22.66
N CYS A 634 -8.99 -20.30 22.70
CA CYS A 634 -7.68 -19.66 22.91
C CYS A 634 -7.28 -18.72 21.76
N ILE A 635 -7.53 -19.10 20.50
CA ILE A 635 -7.12 -18.30 19.34
C ILE A 635 -8.16 -17.21 19.02
N TRP A 636 -9.45 -17.53 18.94
CA TRP A 636 -10.51 -16.63 18.47
C TRP A 636 -11.34 -15.99 19.60
N GLY A 637 -11.17 -16.42 20.84
CA GLY A 637 -11.93 -15.96 22.00
C GLY A 637 -13.12 -16.86 22.34
N SER A 638 -13.68 -16.68 23.54
CA SER A 638 -14.69 -17.58 24.12
C SER A 638 -16.14 -17.09 24.03
N ASN A 639 -16.45 -16.15 23.13
CA ASN A 639 -17.79 -15.53 23.00
C ASN A 639 -18.33 -15.02 24.36
N ASP A 640 -17.60 -14.12 25.01
CA ASP A 640 -17.95 -13.45 26.28
C ASP A 640 -17.92 -14.31 27.55
N ARG A 641 -17.36 -15.53 27.51
CA ARG A 641 -17.12 -16.30 28.75
C ARG A 641 -16.04 -15.61 29.60
N GLU A 642 -16.44 -15.13 30.78
CA GLU A 642 -15.54 -14.50 31.73
C GLU A 642 -14.74 -15.52 32.53
N VAL A 643 -13.43 -15.29 32.60
CA VAL A 643 -12.51 -16.06 33.44
C VAL A 643 -11.94 -15.16 34.52
N THR A 644 -11.77 -15.71 35.73
CA THR A 644 -11.17 -15.00 36.86
C THR A 644 -9.79 -15.56 37.13
N PHE A 645 -8.78 -14.67 37.23
CA PHE A 645 -7.43 -15.07 37.64
C PHE A 645 -6.88 -14.18 38.75
N VAL A 646 -6.00 -14.76 39.56
CA VAL A 646 -5.35 -14.10 40.70
C VAL A 646 -3.88 -13.87 40.37
N TYR A 647 -3.39 -12.64 40.58
CA TYR A 647 -1.99 -12.27 40.37
C TYR A 647 -1.37 -11.69 41.63
N ARG A 648 -0.03 -11.66 41.66
CA ARG A 648 0.73 -10.96 42.71
C ARG A 648 1.55 -9.84 42.06
N ASN A 649 1.39 -8.62 42.58
CA ASN A 649 2.19 -7.48 42.13
C ASN A 649 3.59 -7.50 42.77
N ASP A 650 4.53 -6.69 42.29
CA ASP A 650 5.93 -6.64 42.75
C ASP A 650 6.07 -6.40 44.27
N LYS A 651 5.07 -5.77 44.88
CA LYS A 651 4.94 -5.57 46.34
C LYS A 651 4.28 -6.74 47.09
N ARG A 652 4.19 -7.93 46.48
CA ARG A 652 3.54 -9.17 46.98
C ARG A 652 2.06 -9.07 47.38
N ARG A 653 1.36 -7.99 47.00
CA ARG A 653 -0.09 -7.85 47.18
C ARG A 653 -0.84 -8.70 46.15
N LYS A 654 -1.84 -9.47 46.59
CA LYS A 654 -2.73 -10.23 45.72
C LYS A 654 -3.77 -9.30 45.08
N GLY A 655 -4.00 -9.44 43.79
CA GLY A 655 -5.10 -8.80 43.06
C GLY A 655 -5.83 -9.83 42.21
N THR A 656 -7.09 -9.55 41.89
CA THR A 656 -7.96 -10.44 41.10
C THR A 656 -8.45 -9.67 39.88
N ILE A 657 -8.45 -10.30 38.72
CA ILE A 657 -8.95 -9.74 37.46
C ILE A 657 -9.96 -10.73 36.88
N THR A 658 -11.16 -10.25 36.57
CA THR A 658 -12.22 -11.00 35.88
C THR A 658 -12.48 -10.33 34.54
N ARG A 659 -12.35 -11.07 33.43
CA ARG A 659 -12.55 -10.55 32.07
C ARG A 659 -12.99 -11.66 31.12
N PRO A 660 -13.70 -11.33 30.03
CA PRO A 660 -13.96 -12.28 28.94
C PRO A 660 -12.65 -12.68 28.25
N VAL A 661 -12.54 -13.95 27.82
CA VAL A 661 -11.38 -14.41 27.04
C VAL A 661 -11.44 -13.80 25.65
N GLU A 662 -10.51 -12.88 25.38
CA GLU A 662 -10.45 -12.15 24.11
C GLU A 662 -9.89 -13.03 22.99
N GLY A 663 -8.94 -13.91 23.33
CA GLY A 663 -8.23 -14.78 22.39
C GLY A 663 -7.08 -14.06 21.68
N ALA A 664 -6.05 -14.83 21.29
CA ALA A 664 -4.83 -14.27 20.72
C ALA A 664 -5.05 -13.50 19.42
N TYR A 665 -5.90 -13.98 18.51
CA TYR A 665 -6.18 -13.33 17.23
C TYR A 665 -6.70 -11.90 17.43
N ASN A 666 -7.70 -11.74 18.31
CA ASN A 666 -8.30 -10.45 18.59
C ASN A 666 -7.33 -9.52 19.34
N CYS A 667 -6.56 -10.06 20.29
CA CYS A 667 -5.52 -9.31 21.00
C CYS A 667 -4.48 -8.73 20.03
N ILE A 668 -3.94 -9.56 19.13
CA ILE A 668 -2.93 -9.15 18.13
C ILE A 668 -3.52 -8.10 17.19
N LYS A 669 -4.73 -8.33 16.68
CA LYS A 669 -5.42 -7.39 15.78
C LYS A 669 -5.67 -6.04 16.47
N ARG A 670 -6.13 -6.06 17.73
CA ARG A 670 -6.35 -4.85 18.53
C ARG A 670 -5.04 -4.11 18.79
N ILE A 671 -3.97 -4.81 19.15
CA ILE A 671 -2.66 -4.20 19.39
C ILE A 671 -2.14 -3.53 18.12
N PHE A 672 -2.28 -4.16 16.96
CA PHE A 672 -1.86 -3.61 15.68
C PHE A 672 -2.66 -2.35 15.30
N SER A 673 -3.99 -2.38 15.44
CA SER A 673 -4.88 -1.29 15.03
C SER A 673 -4.94 -0.11 16.00
N HIS A 674 -4.90 -0.35 17.31
CA HIS A 674 -5.22 0.66 18.34
C HIS A 674 -4.05 1.10 19.22
N SER A 675 -2.89 0.41 19.20
CA SER A 675 -1.75 0.82 20.03
C SER A 675 -0.99 2.00 19.42
N GLY A 676 -0.67 3.01 20.23
CA GLY A 676 0.17 4.14 19.80
C GLY A 676 1.69 3.85 19.77
N GLY A 677 2.14 2.76 20.39
CA GLY A 677 3.56 2.41 20.52
C GLY A 677 4.09 1.56 19.35
N GLU A 678 5.18 2.01 18.71
CA GLU A 678 5.83 1.31 17.59
C GLU A 678 6.42 -0.06 18.00
N SER A 679 6.86 -0.20 19.26
CA SER A 679 7.35 -1.48 19.81
C SER A 679 6.24 -2.53 19.89
N SER A 680 5.04 -2.17 20.35
CA SER A 680 3.89 -3.08 20.44
C SER A 680 3.41 -3.52 19.05
N LYS A 681 3.41 -2.60 18.07
CA LYS A 681 3.11 -2.94 16.67
C LYS A 681 4.14 -3.89 16.07
N ARG A 682 5.42 -3.78 16.45
CA ARG A 682 6.47 -4.70 15.99
C ARG A 682 6.22 -6.13 16.46
N ILE A 683 5.85 -6.31 17.74
CA ILE A 683 5.51 -7.63 18.30
C ILE A 683 4.29 -8.21 17.58
N ALA A 684 3.23 -7.43 17.38
CA ALA A 684 2.04 -7.91 16.66
C ALA A 684 2.36 -8.35 15.22
N LYS A 685 3.24 -7.62 14.50
CA LYS A 685 3.65 -7.95 13.13
C LYS A 685 4.33 -9.32 13.00
N GLU A 686 4.96 -9.86 14.06
CA GLU A 686 5.58 -11.19 14.03
C GLU A 686 4.56 -12.32 13.80
N PHE A 687 3.30 -12.07 14.16
CA PHE A 687 2.19 -13.03 14.06
C PHE A 687 1.26 -12.74 12.87
N MET A 688 1.65 -11.82 11.99
CA MET A 688 0.84 -11.39 10.87
C MET A 688 1.53 -11.73 9.55
N LYS A 689 0.74 -12.18 8.57
CA LYS A 689 1.16 -12.31 7.18
C LYS A 689 0.60 -11.18 6.33
N GLN A 690 1.31 -10.88 5.27
CA GLN A 690 0.82 -9.99 4.24
C GLN A 690 -0.04 -10.80 3.26
N SER A 691 -1.29 -10.40 3.08
CA SER A 691 -2.21 -10.97 2.08
C SER A 691 -2.61 -9.91 1.06
N SER A 692 -3.05 -10.35 -0.12
CA SER A 692 -3.66 -9.45 -1.10
C SER A 692 -4.97 -8.90 -0.54
N CYS A 693 -5.28 -7.65 -0.85
CA CYS A 693 -6.52 -7.04 -0.40
C CYS A 693 -7.72 -7.74 -1.04
N ASP A 694 -8.67 -8.25 -0.25
CA ASP A 694 -9.84 -9.00 -0.75
C ASP A 694 -10.78 -8.16 -1.62
N TYR A 695 -10.72 -6.83 -1.53
CA TYR A 695 -11.62 -5.93 -2.26
C TYR A 695 -11.09 -5.57 -3.66
N CYS A 696 -9.79 -5.26 -3.75
CA CYS A 696 -9.15 -4.90 -5.02
C CYS A 696 -8.24 -6.01 -5.57
N HIS A 697 -8.14 -7.15 -4.89
CA HIS A 697 -7.29 -8.28 -5.27
C HIS A 697 -5.83 -7.91 -5.58
N GLY A 698 -5.31 -6.86 -4.94
CA GLY A 698 -3.95 -6.36 -5.20
C GLY A 698 -3.84 -5.19 -6.18
N GLU A 699 -4.93 -4.86 -6.90
CA GLU A 699 -4.95 -3.85 -7.98
C GLU A 699 -4.93 -2.40 -7.48
N ARG A 700 -5.02 -2.18 -6.16
CA ARG A 700 -4.87 -0.88 -5.47
C ARG A 700 -5.90 0.20 -5.78
N LEU A 701 -6.73 0.03 -6.80
CA LEU A 701 -7.70 1.01 -7.29
C LEU A 701 -9.14 0.75 -6.82
N SER A 702 -9.97 1.78 -6.92
CA SER A 702 -11.41 1.72 -6.78
C SER A 702 -12.04 0.98 -7.98
N LYS A 703 -13.31 0.58 -7.86
CA LYS A 703 -14.00 -0.18 -8.92
C LYS A 703 -14.08 0.60 -10.24
N GLU A 704 -14.23 1.93 -10.18
CA GLU A 704 -14.32 2.81 -11.35
C GLU A 704 -13.05 2.79 -12.20
N GLY A 705 -11.87 2.96 -11.58
CA GLY A 705 -10.59 2.92 -12.31
C GLY A 705 -10.24 1.52 -12.84
N ARG A 706 -10.74 0.46 -12.22
CA ARG A 706 -10.49 -0.93 -12.64
C ARG A 706 -11.29 -1.35 -13.87
N MET A 707 -12.47 -0.78 -14.06
CA MET A 707 -13.42 -1.15 -15.10
C MET A 707 -13.31 -0.26 -16.35
N VAL A 708 -12.12 0.30 -16.59
CA VAL A 708 -11.78 0.97 -17.84
C VAL A 708 -10.84 0.09 -18.63
N GLU A 709 -11.16 -0.10 -19.91
CA GLU A 709 -10.41 -0.95 -20.83
C GLU A 709 -10.00 -0.21 -22.11
N ILE A 710 -8.97 -0.72 -22.76
CA ILE A 710 -8.64 -0.40 -24.15
C ILE A 710 -8.64 -1.72 -24.91
N GLU A 711 -9.48 -1.84 -25.95
CA GLU A 711 -9.59 -3.03 -26.80
C GLU A 711 -9.72 -4.33 -25.98
N GLY A 712 -10.64 -4.35 -25.00
CA GLY A 712 -10.90 -5.51 -24.14
C GLY A 712 -9.86 -5.77 -23.04
N THR A 713 -8.84 -4.91 -22.88
CA THR A 713 -7.81 -5.06 -21.86
C THR A 713 -7.97 -4.03 -20.74
N PRO A 714 -8.36 -4.43 -19.51
CA PRO A 714 -8.51 -3.51 -18.38
C PRO A 714 -7.20 -2.88 -17.90
N PHE A 715 -7.27 -1.66 -17.35
CA PHE A 715 -6.10 -0.95 -16.83
C PHE A 715 -5.23 -1.77 -15.84
N PRO A 716 -5.81 -2.42 -14.80
CA PRO A 716 -5.00 -3.23 -13.88
C PRO A 716 -4.28 -4.39 -14.56
N LYS A 717 -4.91 -4.97 -15.59
CA LYS A 717 -4.30 -6.06 -16.35
C LYS A 717 -3.06 -5.58 -17.09
N VAL A 718 -3.13 -4.42 -17.76
CA VAL A 718 -1.98 -3.79 -18.42
C VAL A 718 -0.88 -3.44 -17.43
N ALA A 719 -1.22 -2.91 -16.25
CA ALA A 719 -0.25 -2.60 -15.20
C ALA A 719 0.47 -3.84 -14.62
N SER A 720 -0.21 -4.99 -14.61
CA SER A 720 0.35 -6.27 -14.16
C SER A 720 1.18 -7.02 -15.23
N MET A 721 1.20 -6.53 -16.48
CA MET A 721 2.03 -7.13 -17.53
C MET A 721 3.51 -6.91 -17.24
N THR A 722 4.33 -7.87 -17.63
CA THR A 722 5.78 -7.66 -17.68
C THR A 722 6.11 -6.57 -18.71
N ILE A 723 7.21 -5.84 -18.54
CA ILE A 723 7.68 -4.83 -19.50
C ILE A 723 7.77 -5.41 -20.93
N LYS A 724 8.15 -6.69 -21.08
CA LYS A 724 8.16 -7.37 -22.38
C LYS A 724 6.76 -7.54 -22.99
N GLU A 725 5.81 -8.02 -22.20
CA GLU A 725 4.41 -8.18 -22.63
C GLU A 725 3.78 -6.82 -22.94
N LEU A 726 4.06 -5.82 -22.11
CA LEU A 726 3.58 -4.47 -22.32
C LEU A 726 4.13 -3.85 -23.60
N LYS A 727 5.41 -4.05 -23.94
CA LYS A 727 5.96 -3.60 -25.24
C LYS A 727 5.19 -4.23 -26.39
N LYS A 728 4.96 -5.54 -26.34
CA LYS A 728 4.18 -6.25 -27.36
C LYS A 728 2.76 -5.67 -27.48
N TRP A 729 2.10 -5.43 -26.35
CA TRP A 729 0.78 -4.81 -26.32
C TRP A 729 0.77 -3.41 -26.96
N VAL A 730 1.77 -2.57 -26.66
CA VAL A 730 1.94 -1.23 -27.26
C VAL A 730 2.20 -1.29 -28.77
N GLU A 731 2.91 -2.30 -29.27
CA GLU A 731 3.19 -2.49 -30.70
C GLU A 731 1.97 -3.02 -31.49
N GLU A 732 1.10 -3.79 -30.83
CA GLU A 732 -0.11 -4.36 -31.44
C GLU A 732 -1.27 -3.36 -31.43
N LEU A 733 -1.36 -2.51 -30.40
CA LEU A 733 -2.49 -1.60 -30.19
C LEU A 733 -2.79 -0.64 -31.36
N PRO A 734 -1.81 -0.03 -32.06
CA PRO A 734 -2.10 0.83 -33.21
C PRO A 734 -2.90 0.14 -34.33
N LYS A 735 -2.82 -1.19 -34.45
CA LYS A 735 -3.52 -1.96 -35.48
C LYS A 735 -5.00 -2.16 -35.17
N SER A 736 -5.38 -2.09 -33.90
CA SER A 736 -6.77 -2.27 -33.45
C SER A 736 -7.49 -0.94 -33.22
N LEU A 737 -6.77 0.17 -33.08
CA LEU A 737 -7.36 1.50 -32.89
C LEU A 737 -7.91 2.09 -34.19
N SER A 738 -8.98 2.90 -34.07
CA SER A 738 -9.45 3.75 -35.16
C SER A 738 -8.49 4.92 -35.41
N ASP A 739 -8.45 5.47 -36.63
CA ASP A 739 -7.57 6.60 -37.00
C ASP A 739 -7.67 7.80 -36.03
N SER A 740 -8.88 8.10 -35.54
CA SER A 740 -9.13 9.18 -34.57
C SER A 740 -8.51 8.91 -33.19
N LYS A 741 -8.65 7.68 -32.67
CA LYS A 741 -8.04 7.28 -31.39
C LYS A 741 -6.53 7.18 -31.52
N LEU A 742 -6.05 6.69 -32.66
CA LEU A 742 -4.62 6.59 -32.95
C LEU A 742 -3.99 7.98 -32.96
N ALA A 743 -4.60 8.98 -33.61
CA ALA A 743 -4.07 10.35 -33.61
C ALA A 743 -3.92 10.96 -32.20
N ILE A 744 -4.82 10.64 -31.26
CA ILE A 744 -4.74 11.09 -29.86
C ILE A 744 -3.66 10.31 -29.09
N ALA A 745 -3.60 9.00 -29.31
CA ALA A 745 -2.72 8.10 -28.56
C ALA A 745 -1.27 8.07 -29.09
N GLU A 746 -1.02 8.50 -30.33
CA GLU A 746 0.23 8.29 -31.05
C GLU A 746 1.45 8.81 -30.28
N SER A 747 1.41 10.04 -29.75
CA SER A 747 2.53 10.61 -29.00
C SER A 747 2.81 9.84 -27.71
N ILE A 748 1.75 9.41 -27.01
CA ILE A 748 1.83 8.64 -25.75
C ILE A 748 2.38 7.24 -26.02
N LEU A 749 1.91 6.58 -27.09
CA LEU A 749 2.37 5.24 -27.47
C LEU A 749 3.83 5.25 -27.93
N LYS A 750 4.25 6.26 -28.70
CA LYS A 750 5.66 6.44 -29.08
C LYS A 750 6.56 6.63 -27.87
N GLU A 751 6.16 7.50 -26.93
CA GLU A 751 6.92 7.72 -25.69
C GLU A 751 6.98 6.44 -24.84
N LEU A 752 5.86 5.75 -24.67
CA LEU A 752 5.80 4.50 -23.90
C LEU A 752 6.64 3.39 -24.56
N HIS A 753 6.59 3.24 -25.88
CA HIS A 753 7.40 2.29 -26.63
C HIS A 753 8.89 2.54 -26.45
N ASN A 754 9.34 3.79 -26.67
CA ASN A 754 10.73 4.21 -26.50
C ASN A 754 11.23 3.95 -25.08
N ARG A 755 10.40 4.24 -24.06
CA ARG A 755 10.73 3.90 -22.67
C ARG A 755 10.90 2.40 -22.52
N LEU A 756 9.88 1.61 -22.83
CA LEU A 756 9.89 0.15 -22.66
C LEU A 756 11.10 -0.51 -23.33
N GLU A 757 11.47 -0.07 -24.53
CA GLU A 757 12.65 -0.53 -25.24
C GLU A 757 13.95 -0.31 -24.45
N ARG A 758 14.13 0.88 -23.85
CA ARG A 758 15.30 1.17 -23.00
C ARG A 758 15.36 0.24 -21.78
N TYR A 759 14.23 -0.02 -21.11
CA TYR A 759 14.21 -0.94 -19.96
C TYR A 759 14.49 -2.40 -20.35
N ILE A 760 14.03 -2.82 -21.55
CA ILE A 760 14.35 -4.15 -22.08
C ILE A 760 15.84 -4.26 -22.40
N LYS A 761 16.44 -3.23 -23.02
CA LYS A 761 17.88 -3.18 -23.35
C LYS A 761 18.74 -3.37 -22.10
N VAL A 762 18.32 -2.79 -20.97
CA VAL A 762 19.02 -2.88 -19.67
C VAL A 762 18.69 -4.17 -18.89
N GLY A 763 17.83 -5.02 -19.43
CA GLY A 763 17.54 -6.34 -18.86
C GLY A 763 16.51 -6.33 -17.74
N LEU A 764 15.59 -5.36 -17.73
CA LEU A 764 14.47 -5.27 -16.77
C LEU A 764 13.14 -5.76 -17.35
N SER A 765 13.19 -6.49 -18.47
CA SER A 765 12.02 -6.92 -19.24
C SER A 765 11.00 -7.78 -18.49
N TYR A 766 11.40 -8.41 -17.39
CA TYR A 766 10.57 -9.29 -16.56
C TYR A 766 9.85 -8.55 -15.42
N LEU A 767 10.18 -7.30 -15.15
CA LEU A 767 9.48 -6.51 -14.11
C LEU A 767 8.07 -6.17 -14.58
N THR A 768 7.12 -6.19 -13.66
CA THR A 768 5.77 -5.65 -13.86
C THR A 768 5.69 -4.22 -13.32
N LEU A 769 4.79 -3.40 -13.86
CA LEU A 769 4.69 -2.00 -13.42
C LEU A 769 4.10 -1.86 -12.02
N ASP A 770 3.26 -2.80 -11.59
CA ASP A 770 2.66 -2.84 -10.27
C ASP A 770 3.58 -3.43 -9.18
N ARG A 771 4.76 -3.95 -9.55
CA ARG A 771 5.74 -4.49 -8.60
C ARG A 771 6.20 -3.40 -7.63
N SER A 772 6.09 -3.70 -6.33
CA SER A 772 6.41 -2.75 -5.25
C SER A 772 7.93 -2.54 -5.14
N ILE A 773 8.38 -1.28 -5.06
CA ILE A 773 9.80 -0.91 -4.99
C ILE A 773 10.57 -1.62 -3.86
N PRO A 774 10.03 -1.79 -2.62
CA PRO A 774 10.71 -2.50 -1.55
C PRO A 774 11.05 -3.97 -1.86
N THR A 775 10.42 -4.57 -2.87
CA THR A 775 10.65 -5.96 -3.30
C THR A 775 11.71 -6.11 -4.38
N LEU A 776 12.26 -5.00 -4.90
CA LEU A 776 13.33 -5.02 -5.89
C LEU A 776 14.68 -5.30 -5.22
N SER A 777 15.55 -6.04 -5.92
CA SER A 777 16.95 -6.17 -5.55
C SER A 777 17.69 -4.83 -5.72
N GLY A 778 18.85 -4.68 -5.06
CA GLY A 778 19.69 -3.49 -5.22
C GLY A 778 20.04 -3.22 -6.68
N GLY A 779 20.48 -4.27 -7.40
CA GLY A 779 20.79 -4.18 -8.83
C GLY A 779 19.58 -3.85 -9.70
N GLU A 780 18.40 -4.45 -9.46
CA GLU A 780 17.15 -4.10 -10.18
C GLU A 780 16.83 -2.62 -10.02
N LEU A 781 16.85 -2.12 -8.79
CA LEU A 781 16.52 -0.74 -8.46
C LEU A 781 17.53 0.25 -9.06
N GLN A 782 18.82 -0.12 -9.07
CA GLN A 782 19.88 0.70 -9.65
C GLN A 782 19.75 0.83 -11.17
N ARG A 783 19.56 -0.30 -11.87
CA ARG A 783 19.30 -0.28 -13.32
C ARG A 783 18.04 0.51 -13.63
N LEU A 784 16.99 0.38 -12.82
CA LEU A 784 15.75 1.13 -12.99
C LEU A 784 15.99 2.65 -12.92
N LYS A 785 16.78 3.11 -11.94
CA LYS A 785 17.19 4.53 -11.83
C LYS A 785 17.96 5.03 -13.03
N LEU A 786 19.00 4.28 -13.44
CA LEU A 786 19.87 4.69 -14.54
C LEU A 786 19.09 4.85 -15.84
N VAL A 787 18.21 3.90 -16.15
CA VAL A 787 17.35 3.99 -17.35
C VAL A 787 16.36 5.15 -17.26
N THR A 788 15.83 5.44 -16.07
CA THR A 788 14.95 6.60 -15.88
C THR A 788 15.68 7.91 -16.23
N GLN A 789 16.95 8.03 -15.84
CA GLN A 789 17.75 9.23 -16.18
C GLN A 789 18.05 9.33 -17.68
N LEU A 790 18.35 8.21 -18.34
CA LEU A 790 18.42 8.16 -19.82
C LEU A 790 17.11 8.60 -20.47
N GLY A 791 15.98 8.21 -19.86
CA GLY A 791 14.62 8.61 -20.22
C GLY A 791 14.48 10.09 -20.52
N ASN A 792 14.98 10.92 -19.62
CA ASN A 792 14.71 12.35 -19.59
C ASN A 792 15.44 13.17 -20.66
N GLY A 793 16.42 12.58 -21.36
CA GLY A 793 17.15 13.25 -22.45
C GLY A 793 17.95 14.49 -22.01
N ILE A 794 18.29 14.60 -20.72
CA ILE A 794 19.02 15.74 -20.18
C ILE A 794 20.49 15.65 -20.62
N THR A 795 21.02 16.76 -21.13
CA THR A 795 22.42 16.91 -21.56
C THR A 795 23.15 17.92 -20.67
N ASN A 796 24.49 17.94 -20.71
CA ASN A 796 25.32 18.84 -19.89
C ASN A 796 25.11 18.69 -18.36
N ILE A 797 24.81 17.47 -17.90
CA ILE A 797 24.70 17.11 -16.47
C ILE A 797 25.94 16.35 -16.01
N LEU A 798 26.28 16.54 -14.73
CA LEU A 798 27.24 15.70 -14.01
C LEU A 798 26.51 14.57 -13.27
N TYR A 799 26.64 13.33 -13.75
CA TYR A 799 26.15 12.16 -13.03
C TYR A 799 27.23 11.62 -12.08
N VAL A 800 26.90 11.44 -10.80
CA VAL A 800 27.80 10.84 -9.81
C VAL A 800 27.21 9.51 -9.32
N LEU A 801 27.84 8.39 -9.70
CA LEU A 801 27.35 7.03 -9.44
C LEU A 801 28.18 6.38 -8.32
N ASP A 802 27.49 5.79 -7.34
CA ASP A 802 28.10 5.05 -6.23
C ASP A 802 28.00 3.55 -6.52
N GLU A 803 29.14 2.91 -6.80
CA GLU A 803 29.30 1.46 -6.99
C GLU A 803 28.18 0.78 -7.80
N PRO A 804 28.01 1.13 -9.10
CA PRO A 804 26.86 0.67 -9.85
C PRO A 804 26.78 -0.81 -10.20
N SER A 805 27.87 -1.56 -10.01
CA SER A 805 27.87 -3.01 -10.13
C SER A 805 27.42 -3.75 -8.86
N MET A 806 27.23 -3.05 -7.74
CA MET A 806 26.95 -3.67 -6.45
C MET A 806 25.65 -4.50 -6.46
N GLY A 807 25.74 -5.76 -6.01
CA GLY A 807 24.62 -6.72 -6.02
C GLY A 807 24.18 -7.15 -7.43
N LEU A 808 25.03 -6.92 -8.45
CA LEU A 808 24.77 -7.32 -9.83
C LEU A 808 25.62 -8.54 -10.22
N HIS A 809 25.00 -9.49 -10.89
CA HIS A 809 25.72 -10.64 -11.44
C HIS A 809 26.56 -10.20 -12.66
N PRO A 810 27.79 -10.72 -12.86
CA PRO A 810 28.66 -10.26 -13.95
C PRO A 810 28.06 -10.37 -15.36
N LYS A 811 27.17 -11.34 -15.60
CA LYS A 811 26.34 -11.45 -16.82
C LYS A 811 25.67 -10.12 -17.23
N ASP A 812 25.27 -9.29 -16.26
CA ASP A 812 24.56 -8.04 -16.48
C ASP A 812 25.47 -6.80 -16.52
N TYR A 813 26.77 -6.92 -16.24
CA TYR A 813 27.71 -5.78 -16.26
C TYR A 813 27.77 -5.11 -17.61
N ARG A 814 27.76 -5.88 -18.70
CA ARG A 814 27.78 -5.33 -20.06
C ARG A 814 26.60 -4.38 -20.30
N ARG A 815 25.39 -4.77 -19.90
CA ARG A 815 24.18 -3.94 -20.05
C ARG A 815 24.30 -2.64 -19.25
N LEU A 816 24.80 -2.72 -18.02
CA LEU A 816 25.04 -1.55 -17.17
C LEU A 816 26.06 -0.61 -17.82
N MET A 817 27.19 -1.15 -18.28
CA MET A 817 28.26 -0.40 -18.94
C MET A 817 27.75 0.30 -20.21
N ASP A 818 26.98 -0.40 -21.04
CA ASP A 818 26.40 0.18 -22.27
C ASP A 818 25.44 1.32 -21.93
N THR A 819 24.68 1.21 -20.84
CA THR A 819 23.78 2.25 -20.33
C THR A 819 24.57 3.49 -19.88
N ILE A 820 25.70 3.30 -19.18
CA ILE A 820 26.58 4.39 -18.72
C ILE A 820 27.26 5.07 -19.92
N LYS A 821 27.70 4.31 -20.92
CA LYS A 821 28.25 4.86 -22.18
C LYS A 821 27.20 5.70 -22.90
N GLU A 822 25.98 5.21 -23.02
CA GLU A 822 24.87 5.95 -23.64
C GLU A 822 24.57 7.26 -22.88
N LEU A 823 24.58 7.24 -21.54
CA LEU A 823 24.44 8.47 -20.74
C LEU A 823 25.52 9.50 -21.07
N ARG A 824 26.78 9.05 -21.22
CA ARG A 824 27.92 9.90 -21.59
C ARG A 824 27.75 10.43 -23.01
N ASP A 825 27.42 9.55 -23.95
CA ASP A 825 27.32 9.86 -25.38
C ASP A 825 26.19 10.85 -25.68
N ASN A 826 25.18 10.94 -24.80
CA ASN A 826 24.16 12.00 -24.80
C ASN A 826 24.71 13.39 -24.35
N GLY A 827 26.03 13.56 -24.22
CA GLY A 827 26.66 14.83 -23.84
C GLY A 827 26.68 15.08 -22.34
N ASN A 828 26.78 14.04 -21.52
CA ASN A 828 26.89 14.17 -20.06
C ASN A 828 28.27 13.78 -19.55
N THR A 829 28.65 14.34 -18.41
CA THR A 829 29.89 13.98 -17.70
C THR A 829 29.56 12.99 -16.58
N ILE A 830 30.33 11.91 -16.47
CA ILE A 830 30.02 10.83 -15.53
C ILE A 830 31.21 10.61 -14.59
N ILE A 831 30.96 10.66 -13.28
CA ILE A 831 31.87 10.20 -12.24
C ILE A 831 31.30 8.90 -11.67
N VAL A 832 32.11 7.84 -11.66
CA VAL A 832 31.74 6.55 -11.07
C VAL A 832 32.74 6.23 -9.97
N VAL A 833 32.26 5.95 -8.76
CA VAL A 833 33.09 5.37 -7.70
C VAL A 833 33.02 3.85 -7.82
N GLU A 834 34.15 3.19 -8.12
CA GLU A 834 34.19 1.74 -8.38
C GLU A 834 35.56 1.08 -8.09
N HIS A 835 35.49 -0.22 -7.84
CA HIS A 835 36.54 -1.23 -7.71
C HIS A 835 36.42 -2.38 -8.73
N ASN A 836 35.32 -2.46 -9.48
CA ASN A 836 35.08 -3.49 -10.48
C ASN A 836 35.98 -3.29 -11.71
N LYS A 837 36.69 -4.37 -12.07
CA LYS A 837 37.63 -4.41 -13.19
C LYS A 837 36.98 -4.00 -14.51
N ASP A 838 35.82 -4.54 -14.86
CA ASP A 838 35.16 -4.27 -16.15
C ASP A 838 34.80 -2.78 -16.30
N ILE A 839 34.28 -2.16 -15.23
CA ILE A 839 33.92 -0.74 -15.24
C ILE A 839 35.17 0.16 -15.29
N MET A 840 36.24 -0.19 -14.57
CA MET A 840 37.52 0.52 -14.70
C MET A 840 38.07 0.41 -16.13
N CYS A 841 37.99 -0.76 -16.76
CA CYS A 841 38.41 -0.94 -18.14
C CYS A 841 37.56 -0.15 -19.16
N MET A 842 36.30 0.15 -18.85
CA MET A 842 35.44 1.00 -19.66
C MET A 842 35.78 2.51 -19.55
N ALA A 843 36.41 2.93 -18.45
CA ALA A 843 36.62 4.33 -18.13
C ALA A 843 37.45 5.05 -19.19
N ASP A 844 37.06 6.29 -19.50
CA ASP A 844 37.87 7.18 -20.32
C ASP A 844 39.05 7.77 -19.51
N TYR A 845 38.84 7.94 -18.20
CA TYR A 845 39.80 8.51 -17.27
C TYR A 845 39.65 7.85 -15.90
N ILE A 846 40.75 7.59 -15.21
CA ILE A 846 40.77 6.97 -13.88
C ILE A 846 41.53 7.88 -12.92
N ILE A 847 40.99 8.03 -11.71
CA ILE A 847 41.65 8.70 -10.58
C ILE A 847 41.79 7.66 -9.47
N ASP A 848 43.03 7.29 -9.16
CA ASP A 848 43.37 6.35 -8.09
C ASP A 848 43.72 7.12 -6.80
N ILE A 849 42.91 6.93 -5.76
CA ILE A 849 43.08 7.59 -4.46
C ILE A 849 43.62 6.57 -3.45
N GLY A 850 44.73 6.90 -2.80
CA GLY A 850 45.45 5.99 -1.91
C GLY A 850 46.89 6.44 -1.68
N PRO A 851 47.83 5.56 -1.30
CA PRO A 851 47.71 4.10 -1.29
C PRO A 851 46.98 3.54 -0.06
N GLU A 852 46.80 4.33 1.00
CA GLU A 852 46.24 3.89 2.27
C GLU A 852 44.82 4.43 2.55
N ALA A 853 44.21 3.96 3.63
CA ALA A 853 42.89 4.34 4.10
C ALA A 853 42.96 5.36 5.25
N GLY A 854 41.87 6.10 5.50
CA GLY A 854 41.78 6.97 6.67
C GLY A 854 42.74 8.15 6.66
N ALA A 855 43.37 8.42 7.80
CA ALA A 855 44.26 9.56 7.99
C ALA A 855 45.48 9.54 7.04
N ASP A 856 45.94 8.37 6.62
CA ASP A 856 47.09 8.18 5.75
C ASP A 856 46.73 8.15 4.25
N GLY A 857 45.43 8.05 3.95
CA GLY A 857 44.88 8.16 2.61
C GLY A 857 44.68 9.60 2.12
N GLY A 858 43.73 9.78 1.21
CA GLY A 858 43.29 11.09 0.73
C GLY A 858 44.27 11.78 -0.21
N LYS A 859 45.21 11.04 -0.81
CA LYS A 859 46.17 11.51 -1.82
C LYS A 859 45.84 10.89 -3.17
N ILE A 860 46.16 11.60 -4.25
CA ILE A 860 46.08 11.06 -5.61
C ILE A 860 47.38 10.28 -5.86
N VAL A 861 47.27 8.99 -6.16
CA VAL A 861 48.41 8.12 -6.48
C VAL A 861 48.74 8.19 -7.96
N ALA A 862 47.68 8.11 -8.77
CA ALA A 862 47.75 8.08 -10.22
C ALA A 862 46.47 8.68 -10.79
N GLU A 863 46.59 9.41 -11.89
CA GLU A 863 45.45 9.88 -12.69
C GLU A 863 45.81 9.76 -14.16
N GLY A 864 44.88 9.30 -15.00
CA GLY A 864 45.19 9.05 -16.40
C GLY A 864 44.26 8.07 -17.10
N THR A 865 44.68 7.63 -18.28
CA THR A 865 44.08 6.52 -19.02
C THR A 865 44.38 5.17 -18.37
N LEU A 866 43.61 4.13 -18.71
CA LEU A 866 43.81 2.77 -18.19
C LEU A 866 45.28 2.30 -18.32
N SER A 867 45.90 2.53 -19.48
CA SER A 867 47.29 2.15 -19.75
C SER A 867 48.28 2.89 -18.85
N GLU A 868 48.03 4.17 -18.55
CA GLU A 868 48.87 4.96 -17.64
C GLU A 868 48.74 4.47 -16.19
N ILE A 869 47.54 4.08 -15.76
CA ILE A 869 47.32 3.49 -14.43
C ILE A 869 48.02 2.12 -14.33
N MET A 870 47.87 1.25 -15.32
CA MET A 870 48.50 -0.09 -15.33
C MET A 870 50.03 -0.04 -15.30
N ASN A 871 50.62 0.98 -15.92
CA ASN A 871 52.08 1.19 -15.95
C ASN A 871 52.62 1.92 -14.71
N ASN A 872 51.75 2.44 -13.83
CA ASN A 872 52.16 3.17 -12.65
C ASN A 872 52.44 2.21 -11.48
N SER A 873 53.72 2.04 -11.14
CA SER A 873 54.18 1.16 -10.06
C SER A 873 53.72 1.58 -8.65
N ASN A 874 53.31 2.84 -8.46
CA ASN A 874 52.77 3.32 -7.20
C ASN A 874 51.27 3.00 -7.04
N SER A 875 50.56 2.74 -8.14
CA SER A 875 49.13 2.40 -8.12
C SER A 875 48.95 0.94 -7.76
N GLU A 876 48.39 0.69 -6.58
CA GLU A 876 48.05 -0.67 -6.19
C GLU A 876 46.94 -1.23 -7.07
N THR A 877 45.98 -0.39 -7.46
CA THR A 877 44.97 -0.70 -8.47
C THR A 877 45.60 -1.11 -9.80
N GLY A 878 46.61 -0.36 -10.27
CA GLY A 878 47.35 -0.64 -11.50
C GLY A 878 47.97 -2.04 -11.53
N LYS A 879 48.55 -2.49 -10.42
CA LYS A 879 49.16 -3.84 -10.29
C LYS A 879 48.15 -4.97 -10.41
N TYR A 880 46.93 -4.80 -9.90
CA TYR A 880 45.87 -5.80 -10.07
C TYR A 880 45.30 -5.78 -11.50
N LEU A 881 45.15 -4.60 -12.09
CA LEU A 881 44.69 -4.44 -13.48
C LEU A 881 45.69 -5.01 -14.49
N SER A 882 47.00 -4.83 -14.26
CA SER A 882 48.08 -5.38 -15.08
C SER A 882 48.36 -6.86 -14.82
N ARG A 883 47.69 -7.47 -13.82
CA ARG A 883 47.91 -8.84 -13.32
C ARG A 883 49.31 -9.09 -12.73
N GLU A 884 50.07 -8.04 -12.42
CA GLU A 884 51.27 -8.17 -11.58
C GLU A 884 50.92 -8.75 -10.21
N LYS A 885 49.75 -8.37 -9.67
CA LYS A 885 49.13 -8.97 -8.48
C LYS A 885 47.78 -9.60 -8.81
N GLN A 886 47.43 -10.68 -8.11
CA GLN A 886 46.13 -11.34 -8.21
C GLN A 886 45.64 -11.79 -6.85
N VAL A 887 44.32 -11.78 -6.67
CA VAL A 887 43.68 -12.22 -5.41
C VAL A 887 43.71 -13.74 -5.32
N SER A 888 44.64 -14.29 -4.56
CA SER A 888 44.80 -15.74 -4.41
C SER A 888 45.15 -16.11 -2.97
N ILE A 889 44.53 -17.16 -2.46
CA ILE A 889 44.82 -17.70 -1.13
C ILE A 889 45.33 -19.14 -1.23
N LYS A 890 46.23 -19.52 -0.31
CA LYS A 890 46.60 -20.92 -0.14
C LYS A 890 45.47 -21.63 0.60
N LYS A 891 44.75 -22.51 -0.10
CA LYS A 891 43.64 -23.28 0.47
C LYS A 891 44.17 -24.39 1.39
N SER A 892 43.59 -24.50 2.57
CA SER A 892 43.72 -25.69 3.42
C SER A 892 42.93 -26.86 2.84
N VAL A 893 43.39 -28.09 3.11
CA VAL A 893 42.70 -29.31 2.66
C VAL A 893 41.42 -29.51 3.48
N ILE A 894 40.31 -29.78 2.80
CA ILE A 894 39.04 -30.09 3.47
C ILE A 894 39.23 -31.37 4.31
N CYS A 895 39.09 -31.24 5.63
CA CYS A 895 39.48 -32.30 6.56
C CYS A 895 38.47 -33.47 6.64
N ASN A 896 37.27 -33.36 6.07
CA ASN A 896 36.24 -34.40 6.13
C ASN A 896 35.26 -34.34 4.93
N GLU A 897 35.39 -35.26 3.98
CA GLU A 897 34.49 -35.37 2.82
C GLU A 897 33.08 -35.91 3.19
N ASN A 898 32.90 -36.45 4.40
CA ASN A 898 31.70 -37.20 4.78
C ASN A 898 30.70 -36.43 5.66
N ASN A 899 30.94 -35.16 6.00
CA ASN A 899 30.08 -34.41 6.92
C ASN A 899 29.43 -33.20 6.22
N TRP A 900 28.10 -33.25 6.05
CA TRP A 900 27.35 -32.30 5.24
C TRP A 900 26.08 -31.84 5.96
N ILE A 901 25.74 -30.57 5.79
CA ILE A 901 24.40 -30.05 6.07
C ILE A 901 23.54 -30.39 4.86
N LYS A 902 22.46 -31.14 5.02
CA LYS A 902 21.52 -31.42 3.94
C LYS A 902 20.19 -30.73 4.23
N LEU A 903 19.76 -29.91 3.29
CA LEU A 903 18.49 -29.19 3.30
C LEU A 903 17.63 -29.75 2.17
N THR A 904 16.49 -30.37 2.47
CA THR A 904 15.59 -30.94 1.46
C THR A 904 14.25 -30.24 1.41
N GLY A 905 13.67 -30.11 0.22
CA GLY A 905 12.31 -29.56 0.05
C GLY A 905 12.20 -28.09 0.44
N SER A 906 13.19 -27.27 0.09
CA SER A 906 13.13 -25.83 0.37
C SER A 906 12.28 -25.10 -0.69
N GLY A 907 11.02 -24.80 -0.37
CA GLY A 907 10.03 -24.14 -1.24
C GLY A 907 9.81 -22.63 -1.00
N CYS A 908 10.71 -21.94 -0.30
CA CYS A 908 10.51 -20.52 0.07
C CYS A 908 10.54 -19.56 -1.14
N ASN A 909 9.57 -18.65 -1.25
CA ASN A 909 9.42 -17.65 -2.33
C ASN A 909 9.39 -18.27 -3.74
N ASN A 910 10.46 -18.09 -4.53
CA ASN A 910 10.57 -18.60 -5.89
C ASN A 910 11.35 -19.92 -5.99
N LEU A 911 11.85 -20.46 -4.88
CA LEU A 911 12.55 -21.75 -4.84
C LEU A 911 11.61 -22.89 -5.22
N LYS A 912 12.14 -23.90 -5.90
CA LYS A 912 11.37 -25.00 -6.51
C LYS A 912 11.65 -26.32 -5.79
N ASP A 913 11.33 -26.35 -4.49
CA ASP A 913 11.50 -27.51 -3.61
C ASP A 913 12.89 -28.15 -3.74
N ILE A 914 13.91 -27.31 -3.63
CA ILE A 914 15.30 -27.70 -3.93
C ILE A 914 15.93 -28.50 -2.79
N ASN A 915 16.79 -29.44 -3.17
CA ASN A 915 17.59 -30.26 -2.28
C ASN A 915 19.06 -29.86 -2.41
N ILE A 916 19.68 -29.43 -1.31
CA ILE A 916 21.02 -28.84 -1.33
C ILE A 916 21.85 -29.40 -0.18
N CYS A 917 23.14 -29.62 -0.45
CA CYS A 917 24.10 -30.05 0.56
C CYS A 917 25.21 -29.00 0.71
N PHE A 918 25.58 -28.67 1.94
CA PHE A 918 26.69 -27.77 2.29
C PHE A 918 27.77 -28.56 3.05
N PRO A 919 29.03 -28.59 2.58
CA PRO A 919 30.11 -29.26 3.29
C PRO A 919 30.44 -28.54 4.61
N VAL A 920 30.65 -29.32 5.68
CA VAL A 920 31.06 -28.80 7.00
C VAL A 920 32.57 -28.55 7.00
N GLY A 921 33.00 -27.44 7.60
CA GLY A 921 34.42 -27.05 7.67
C GLY A 921 34.96 -26.48 6.35
N ALA A 922 34.08 -26.00 5.48
CA ALA A 922 34.40 -25.46 4.17
C ALA A 922 33.86 -24.03 4.00
N ILE A 923 34.42 -23.27 3.06
CA ILE A 923 33.84 -22.04 2.54
C ILE A 923 32.94 -22.39 1.34
N THR A 924 31.63 -22.32 1.54
CA THR A 924 30.63 -22.53 0.49
C THR A 924 30.12 -21.21 -0.04
N CYS A 925 30.27 -20.97 -1.34
CA CYS A 925 29.77 -19.79 -2.03
C CYS A 925 28.44 -20.09 -2.74
N VAL A 926 27.38 -19.41 -2.34
CA VAL A 926 26.08 -19.42 -3.02
C VAL A 926 26.03 -18.27 -4.02
N THR A 927 25.90 -18.61 -5.30
CA THR A 927 26.00 -17.67 -6.42
C THR A 927 24.86 -17.86 -7.43
N GLY A 928 24.91 -17.14 -8.54
CA GLY A 928 23.87 -17.12 -9.57
C GLY A 928 23.17 -15.77 -9.70
N VAL A 929 22.36 -15.59 -10.74
CA VAL A 929 21.86 -14.27 -11.17
C VAL A 929 21.01 -13.53 -10.10
N SER A 930 20.87 -12.21 -10.22
CA SER A 930 20.01 -11.43 -9.31
C SER A 930 18.56 -11.95 -9.36
N GLY A 931 17.97 -12.24 -8.21
CA GLY A 931 16.62 -12.79 -8.11
C GLY A 931 16.51 -14.30 -8.33
N SER A 932 17.62 -15.04 -8.47
CA SER A 932 17.58 -16.51 -8.63
C SER A 932 17.11 -17.28 -7.39
N GLY A 933 17.09 -16.64 -6.22
CA GLY A 933 16.68 -17.26 -4.95
C GLY A 933 17.77 -17.36 -3.88
N LYS A 934 18.98 -16.80 -4.09
CA LYS A 934 20.11 -16.88 -3.14
C LYS A 934 19.76 -16.50 -1.70
N SER A 935 19.19 -15.31 -1.49
CA SER A 935 18.79 -14.85 -0.15
C SER A 935 17.60 -15.63 0.40
N SER A 936 16.70 -16.13 -0.46
CA SER A 936 15.61 -17.04 -0.04
C SER A 936 16.18 -18.35 0.52
N LEU A 937 17.17 -18.92 -0.15
CA LEU A 937 17.82 -20.15 0.28
C LEU A 937 18.60 -19.95 1.59
N VAL A 938 19.49 -18.96 1.63
CA VAL A 938 20.44 -18.81 2.74
C VAL A 938 19.80 -18.11 3.93
N SER A 939 19.19 -16.93 3.73
CA SER A 939 18.71 -16.09 4.82
C SER A 939 17.30 -16.44 5.29
N GLN A 940 16.46 -17.03 4.43
CA GLN A 940 15.05 -17.31 4.73
C GLN A 940 14.72 -18.80 4.88
N SER A 941 15.62 -19.70 4.48
CA SER A 941 15.47 -21.15 4.70
C SER A 941 16.58 -21.70 5.59
N LEU A 942 17.83 -21.72 5.14
CA LEU A 942 18.96 -22.32 5.88
C LEU A 942 19.19 -21.69 7.26
N TYR A 943 19.34 -20.36 7.33
CA TYR A 943 19.56 -19.65 8.58
C TYR A 943 18.46 -19.92 9.62
N PRO A 944 17.17 -19.67 9.34
CA PRO A 944 16.14 -19.89 10.34
C PRO A 944 15.93 -21.38 10.65
N ALA A 945 16.16 -22.30 9.70
CA ALA A 945 16.06 -23.74 9.97
C ALA A 945 17.11 -24.21 11.00
N ILE A 946 18.37 -23.79 10.84
CA ILE A 946 19.45 -24.13 11.79
C ILE A 946 19.29 -23.35 13.10
N GLU A 947 18.97 -22.05 13.05
CA GLU A 947 18.77 -21.22 14.25
C GLU A 947 17.64 -21.75 15.14
N SER A 948 16.57 -22.27 14.52
CA SER A 948 15.46 -22.92 15.21
C SER A 948 15.95 -24.13 16.00
N ARG A 949 16.73 -25.02 15.35
CA ARG A 949 17.29 -26.22 16.00
C ARG A 949 18.26 -25.88 17.14
N ILE A 950 19.22 -24.97 16.92
CA ILE A 950 20.24 -24.62 17.93
C ILE A 950 19.60 -23.98 19.18
N ASN A 951 18.56 -23.15 19.02
CA ASN A 951 17.91 -22.48 20.14
C ASN A 951 16.79 -23.31 20.80
N GLU A 952 16.67 -24.61 20.46
CA GLU A 952 15.57 -25.49 20.88
C GLU A 952 14.18 -24.87 20.62
N LYS A 953 14.06 -24.06 19.55
CA LYS A 953 12.85 -23.33 19.15
C LYS A 953 12.36 -23.83 17.80
N GLU A 954 11.07 -24.14 17.73
CA GLU A 954 10.23 -24.26 16.51
C GLU A 954 10.43 -25.45 15.54
N ASP A 955 9.31 -25.74 14.86
CA ASP A 955 9.11 -26.65 13.73
C ASP A 955 9.83 -26.13 12.46
N ILE A 956 10.66 -26.98 11.84
CA ILE A 956 11.43 -26.65 10.64
C ILE A 956 10.60 -26.74 9.34
N SER A 957 9.40 -27.32 9.39
CA SER A 957 8.53 -27.58 8.22
C SER A 957 8.21 -26.34 7.38
N ARG A 958 8.30 -25.16 8.00
CA ARG A 958 8.11 -23.87 7.34
C ARG A 958 9.23 -23.54 6.33
N TYR A 959 10.43 -24.04 6.54
CA TYR A 959 11.64 -23.66 5.81
C TYR A 959 12.08 -24.76 4.84
N CYS A 960 11.92 -26.01 5.26
CA CYS A 960 12.33 -27.20 4.53
C CYS A 960 11.55 -28.43 5.03
N ASP A 961 11.47 -29.46 4.19
CA ASP A 961 10.89 -30.74 4.58
C ASP A 961 11.77 -31.45 5.63
N THR A 962 13.09 -31.51 5.38
CA THR A 962 14.05 -32.09 6.33
C THR A 962 15.36 -31.32 6.34
N LEU A 963 15.98 -31.28 7.52
CA LEU A 963 17.32 -30.76 7.77
C LEU A 963 18.12 -31.89 8.43
N SER A 964 19.36 -32.11 7.99
CA SER A 964 20.29 -33.03 8.65
C SER A 964 21.71 -32.43 8.69
N GLY A 965 22.51 -32.84 9.68
CA GLY A 965 23.88 -32.35 9.89
C GLY A 965 23.96 -31.09 10.74
N GLU A 966 22.87 -30.67 11.37
CA GLU A 966 22.76 -29.52 12.28
C GLU A 966 23.51 -29.73 13.61
N ASP A 967 23.64 -30.97 14.09
CA ASP A 967 24.38 -31.33 15.32
C ASP A 967 25.88 -30.98 15.25
N ASN A 968 26.35 -30.57 14.07
CA ASN A 968 27.71 -30.10 13.87
C ASN A 968 27.94 -28.67 14.36
N PHE A 969 26.91 -27.94 14.80
CA PHE A 969 27.04 -26.52 15.16
C PHE A 969 26.48 -26.20 16.54
N ASP A 970 27.28 -25.51 17.35
CA ASP A 970 26.89 -24.98 18.65
C ASP A 970 26.30 -23.57 18.54
N LYS A 971 26.66 -22.86 17.46
CA LYS A 971 26.31 -21.46 17.24
C LYS A 971 26.17 -21.16 15.76
N ILE A 972 25.19 -20.31 15.42
CA ILE A 972 25.02 -19.73 14.09
C ILE A 972 25.16 -18.21 14.17
N ILE A 973 25.84 -17.62 13.18
CA ILE A 973 26.12 -16.18 13.12
C ILE A 973 25.78 -15.70 11.71
N HIS A 974 24.78 -14.81 11.61
CA HIS A 974 24.38 -14.23 10.33
C HIS A 974 24.75 -12.74 10.28
N VAL A 975 25.67 -12.41 9.37
CA VAL A 975 26.22 -11.06 9.20
C VAL A 975 25.70 -10.45 7.90
N ASN A 976 24.61 -9.69 8.02
CA ASN A 976 23.99 -8.96 6.91
C ASN A 976 24.46 -7.50 6.81
N GLN A 977 24.17 -6.86 5.68
CA GLN A 977 24.52 -5.45 5.40
C GLN A 977 23.62 -4.41 6.08
N SER A 978 22.70 -4.81 6.96
CA SER A 978 21.84 -3.85 7.65
C SER A 978 22.69 -2.88 8.49
N PRO A 979 22.33 -1.59 8.58
CA PRO A 979 23.11 -0.63 9.35
C PRO A 979 23.19 -1.05 10.82
N ILE A 980 24.35 -0.87 11.46
CA ILE A 980 24.55 -1.20 12.89
C ILE A 980 23.63 -0.40 13.82
N GLY A 981 23.14 0.75 13.35
CA GLY A 981 22.12 1.54 14.03
C GLY A 981 21.55 2.62 13.11
N ARG A 982 20.37 3.12 13.47
CA ARG A 982 19.63 4.14 12.70
C ARG A 982 19.76 5.55 13.29
N THR A 983 20.60 5.72 14.29
CA THR A 983 20.83 7.01 14.97
C THR A 983 22.33 7.27 15.12
N PRO A 984 22.76 8.55 15.17
CA PRO A 984 24.16 8.92 15.41
C PRO A 984 24.75 8.42 16.76
N ARG A 985 23.91 8.04 17.72
CA ARG A 985 24.32 7.35 18.96
C ARG A 985 25.00 6.00 18.74
N SER A 986 24.64 5.32 17.66
CA SER A 986 25.28 4.04 17.30
C SER A 986 26.60 4.35 16.61
N ASN A 987 27.68 3.72 17.05
CA ASN A 987 29.04 3.90 16.50
C ASN A 987 29.86 2.62 16.72
N PRO A 988 31.06 2.49 16.13
CA PRO A 988 31.90 1.31 16.32
C PRO A 988 32.14 0.96 17.79
N ALA A 989 32.42 1.94 18.65
CA ALA A 989 32.68 1.71 20.07
C ALA A 989 31.46 1.20 20.84
N THR A 990 30.26 1.74 20.60
CA THR A 990 29.03 1.30 21.28
C THR A 990 28.56 -0.06 20.79
N TYR A 991 28.67 -0.32 19.48
CA TYR A 991 28.24 -1.60 18.90
C TYR A 991 29.14 -2.76 19.33
N THR A 992 30.46 -2.53 19.34
CA THR A 992 31.42 -3.57 19.76
C THR A 992 31.49 -3.77 21.27
N GLY A 993 30.92 -2.85 22.05
CA GLY A 993 30.94 -2.88 23.51
C GLY A 993 32.20 -2.27 24.15
N ILE A 994 33.20 -1.86 23.35
CA ILE A 994 34.42 -1.21 23.87
C ILE A 994 34.08 0.07 24.66
N MET A 995 33.00 0.76 24.29
CA MET A 995 32.59 1.98 24.98
C MET A 995 32.31 1.76 26.48
N ASP A 996 31.86 0.57 26.88
CA ASP A 996 31.57 0.27 28.28
C ASP A 996 32.85 0.21 29.10
N GLU A 997 33.88 -0.44 28.57
CA GLU A 997 35.22 -0.50 29.16
C GLU A 997 35.90 0.87 29.19
N ILE A 998 35.80 1.64 28.11
CA ILE A 998 36.31 3.02 28.09
C ILE A 998 35.65 3.86 29.20
N ARG A 999 34.31 3.80 29.33
CA ARG A 999 33.60 4.55 30.40
C ARG A 999 34.04 4.10 31.78
N ASN A 1000 34.28 2.81 31.97
CA ASN A 1000 34.76 2.25 33.22
C ASN A 1000 36.16 2.79 33.58
N LEU A 1001 37.08 2.83 32.61
CA LEU A 1001 38.43 3.40 32.79
C LEU A 1001 38.36 4.89 33.19
N PHE A 1002 37.55 5.69 32.50
CA PHE A 1002 37.39 7.10 32.81
C PHE A 1002 36.82 7.34 34.21
N ALA A 1003 35.85 6.53 34.66
CA ALA A 1003 35.30 6.61 36.01
C ALA A 1003 36.31 6.25 37.11
N HIS A 1004 37.33 5.46 36.79
CA HIS A 1004 38.38 5.07 37.73
C HIS A 1004 39.59 6.03 37.81
N THR A 1005 39.64 7.05 36.94
CA THR A 1005 40.67 8.11 37.01
C THR A 1005 40.60 8.88 38.32
N GLU A 1006 41.74 9.40 38.78
CA GLU A 1006 41.80 10.18 40.03
C GLU A 1006 40.89 11.42 39.98
N GLU A 1007 40.84 12.10 38.83
CA GLU A 1007 40.04 13.30 38.65
C GLU A 1007 38.53 13.00 38.69
N ALA A 1008 38.09 11.89 38.08
CA ALA A 1008 36.70 11.42 38.17
C ALA A 1008 36.32 11.06 39.61
N LYS A 1009 37.19 10.34 40.32
CA LYS A 1009 36.97 9.95 41.73
C LYS A 1009 36.85 11.19 42.64
N LYS A 1010 37.71 12.19 42.48
CA LYS A 1010 37.64 13.46 43.24
C LYS A 1010 36.33 14.21 43.00
N ARG A 1011 35.77 14.13 41.79
CA ARG A 1011 34.51 14.79 41.41
C ARG A 1011 33.26 13.94 41.66
N GLY A 1012 33.42 12.70 42.15
CA GLY A 1012 32.31 11.77 42.37
C GLY A 1012 31.63 11.27 41.09
N TYR A 1013 32.31 11.33 39.94
CA TYR A 1013 31.75 10.90 38.66
C TYR A 1013 31.74 9.38 38.55
N LYS A 1014 30.57 8.83 38.21
CA LYS A 1014 30.36 7.39 37.96
C LYS A 1014 30.33 7.10 36.45
N VAL A 1015 30.33 5.83 36.08
CA VAL A 1015 30.31 5.34 34.69
C VAL A 1015 29.22 5.99 33.82
N ASN A 1016 28.02 6.23 34.39
CA ASN A 1016 26.91 6.87 33.66
C ASN A 1016 27.23 8.29 33.22
N LYS A 1017 28.00 9.05 34.01
CA LYS A 1017 28.39 10.43 33.71
C LYS A 1017 29.23 10.53 32.43
N PHE A 1018 29.94 9.47 32.08
CA PHE A 1018 30.73 9.34 30.84
C PHE A 1018 29.93 8.74 29.67
N SER A 1019 28.61 8.62 29.79
CA SER A 1019 27.74 8.14 28.71
C SER A 1019 27.02 9.28 28.01
N PHE A 1020 27.27 9.45 26.71
CA PHE A 1020 26.51 10.39 25.87
C PHE A 1020 25.05 9.96 25.64
N ASN A 1021 24.64 8.76 26.06
CA ASN A 1021 23.25 8.32 26.03
C ASN A 1021 22.49 8.64 27.33
N SER A 1022 23.18 9.05 28.38
CA SER A 1022 22.59 9.36 29.68
C SER A 1022 22.33 10.85 29.83
N LYS A 1023 21.29 11.23 30.58
CA LYS A 1023 21.03 12.64 30.92
C LYS A 1023 22.16 13.29 31.72
N GLU A 1024 22.92 12.49 32.47
CA GLU A 1024 24.06 12.95 33.27
C GLU A 1024 25.23 13.40 32.40
N GLY A 1025 25.46 12.67 31.30
CA GLY A 1025 26.61 12.84 30.42
C GLY A 1025 26.36 13.64 29.13
N GLN A 1026 25.17 13.50 28.55
CA GLN A 1026 24.86 14.03 27.23
C GLN A 1026 24.78 15.56 27.19
N CYS A 1027 25.17 16.14 26.05
CA CYS A 1027 24.90 17.54 25.74
C CYS A 1027 23.38 17.80 25.77
N GLU A 1028 22.99 18.94 26.33
CA GLU A 1028 21.57 19.27 26.55
C GLU A 1028 20.82 19.65 25.28
N VAL A 1029 21.53 20.09 24.23
CA VAL A 1029 20.93 20.53 22.96
C VAL A 1029 20.80 19.38 21.96
N CYS A 1030 21.88 18.69 21.64
CA CYS A 1030 21.84 17.57 20.69
C CYS A 1030 21.46 16.24 21.36
N HIS A 1031 21.22 16.23 22.67
CA HIS A 1031 20.94 15.01 23.45
C HIS A 1031 21.93 13.88 23.16
N GLY A 1032 23.22 14.20 23.04
CA GLY A 1032 24.28 13.22 22.84
C GLY A 1032 24.53 12.79 21.39
N GLU A 1033 23.75 13.26 20.43
CA GLU A 1033 23.94 12.92 19.00
C GLU A 1033 25.15 13.63 18.39
N GLY A 1034 25.61 14.74 18.98
CA GLY A 1034 26.68 15.60 18.44
C GLY A 1034 26.26 16.47 17.26
N ARG A 1035 25.18 16.10 16.57
CA ARG A 1035 24.55 16.84 15.47
C ARG A 1035 23.08 17.10 15.76
N VAL A 1036 22.48 18.05 15.06
CA VAL A 1036 21.05 18.37 15.10
C VAL A 1036 20.47 18.10 13.72
N CYS A 1037 19.33 17.40 13.68
CA CYS A 1037 18.62 17.08 12.45
C CYS A 1037 17.58 18.17 12.17
N THR A 1038 17.71 18.84 11.03
CA THR A 1038 16.73 19.79 10.52
C THR A 1038 15.94 19.13 9.39
N PRO A 1039 14.64 18.87 9.56
CA PRO A 1039 13.83 18.29 8.49
C PRO A 1039 13.63 19.28 7.36
N VAL A 1040 13.77 18.82 6.11
CA VAL A 1040 13.61 19.64 4.89
C VAL A 1040 12.61 19.00 3.94
N SER A 1041 11.70 19.79 3.37
CA SER A 1041 10.55 19.26 2.63
C SER A 1041 10.86 18.60 1.27
N PHE A 1042 12.00 18.95 0.64
CA PHE A 1042 12.31 18.55 -0.75
C PHE A 1042 13.59 17.72 -0.89
N MET A 1043 14.29 17.44 0.22
CA MET A 1043 15.59 16.77 0.24
C MET A 1043 15.69 15.83 1.43
N ALA A 1044 16.79 15.07 1.52
CA ALA A 1044 17.12 14.35 2.74
C ALA A 1044 17.34 15.33 3.90
N ASP A 1045 16.93 14.92 5.12
CA ASP A 1045 17.12 15.73 6.32
C ASP A 1045 18.59 16.14 6.51
N ILE A 1046 18.79 17.40 6.85
CA ILE A 1046 20.13 17.97 6.98
C ILE A 1046 20.60 17.81 8.42
N TRP A 1047 21.76 17.17 8.59
CA TRP A 1047 22.42 17.02 9.89
C TRP A 1047 23.54 18.03 10.03
N THR A 1048 23.35 19.02 10.89
CA THR A 1048 24.36 20.05 11.16
C THR A 1048 25.08 19.80 12.47
N GLU A 1049 26.33 20.24 12.58
CA GLU A 1049 27.07 20.17 13.83
C GLU A 1049 26.37 20.94 14.97
N CYS A 1050 26.29 20.36 16.16
CA CYS A 1050 25.67 21.02 17.30
C CYS A 1050 26.44 22.27 17.73
N THR A 1051 25.79 23.43 17.73
CA THR A 1051 26.39 24.72 18.08
C THR A 1051 26.92 24.81 19.51
N VAL A 1052 26.36 24.02 20.45
CA VAL A 1052 26.73 24.06 21.87
C VAL A 1052 27.92 23.16 22.20
N CYS A 1053 27.87 21.89 21.79
CA CYS A 1053 28.95 20.95 22.06
C CYS A 1053 30.02 20.90 20.96
N LYS A 1054 29.76 21.49 19.79
CA LYS A 1054 30.63 21.42 18.61
C LYS A 1054 31.00 19.97 18.26
N GLY A 1055 29.98 19.14 18.04
CA GLY A 1055 30.15 17.72 17.73
C GLY A 1055 30.53 16.83 18.91
N ARG A 1056 30.95 17.39 20.06
CA ARG A 1056 31.58 16.63 21.15
C ARG A 1056 30.66 15.68 21.94
N ARG A 1057 29.35 15.76 21.76
CA ARG A 1057 28.31 14.91 22.41
C ARG A 1057 28.14 15.05 23.93
N TYR A 1058 29.16 15.52 24.66
CA TYR A 1058 29.16 15.61 26.12
C TYR A 1058 28.95 17.03 26.65
N LYS A 1059 28.60 17.13 27.94
CA LYS A 1059 28.70 18.37 28.71
C LYS A 1059 30.17 18.77 28.93
N LYS A 1060 30.42 20.08 29.06
CA LYS A 1060 31.78 20.65 29.13
C LYS A 1060 32.58 20.20 30.36
N ASP A 1061 31.92 19.96 31.49
CA ASP A 1061 32.52 19.50 32.76
C ASP A 1061 33.15 18.10 32.63
N ILE A 1062 32.54 17.22 31.82
CA ILE A 1062 33.00 15.83 31.62
C ILE A 1062 34.31 15.80 30.84
N LEU A 1063 34.46 16.69 29.86
CA LEU A 1063 35.63 16.77 28.99
C LEU A 1063 36.90 17.26 29.71
N GLN A 1064 36.79 17.68 30.97
CA GLN A 1064 37.95 18.05 31.79
C GLN A 1064 38.69 16.82 32.31
N VAL A 1065 37.98 15.71 32.53
CA VAL A 1065 38.59 14.45 32.99
C VAL A 1065 39.40 13.82 31.86
N LYS A 1066 40.66 13.51 32.16
CA LYS A 1066 41.59 12.92 31.20
C LYS A 1066 42.10 11.54 31.63
N TYR A 1067 42.26 10.65 30.67
CA TYR A 1067 42.97 9.39 30.79
C TYR A 1067 44.17 9.42 29.83
N LYS A 1068 45.39 9.15 30.32
CA LYS A 1068 46.65 9.32 29.56
C LYS A 1068 46.72 10.63 28.76
N GLY A 1069 46.26 11.75 29.36
CA GLY A 1069 46.29 13.08 28.75
C GLY A 1069 45.16 13.40 27.75
N LYS A 1070 44.27 12.46 27.44
CA LYS A 1070 43.16 12.60 26.48
C LYS A 1070 41.81 12.53 27.19
N ASN A 1071 40.86 13.38 26.80
CA ASN A 1071 39.49 13.29 27.32
C ASN A 1071 38.69 12.22 26.55
N ILE A 1072 37.48 11.90 27.03
CA ILE A 1072 36.67 10.82 26.43
C ILE A 1072 36.25 11.09 24.99
N TYR A 1073 36.08 12.36 24.59
CA TYR A 1073 35.82 12.73 23.21
C TYR A 1073 37.07 12.55 22.35
N ASP A 1074 38.25 12.96 22.83
CA ASP A 1074 39.50 12.78 22.10
C ASP A 1074 39.77 11.30 21.80
N VAL A 1075 39.42 10.39 22.73
CA VAL A 1075 39.50 8.94 22.54
C VAL A 1075 38.51 8.46 21.46
N LEU A 1076 37.29 9.00 21.45
CA LEU A 1076 36.31 8.65 20.42
C LEU A 1076 36.69 9.16 19.02
N GLU A 1077 37.51 10.19 18.92
CA GLU A 1077 38.03 10.71 17.65
C GLU A 1077 39.25 9.95 17.12
N MET A 1078 39.87 9.08 17.92
CA MET A 1078 40.96 8.20 17.47
C MET A 1078 40.46 7.19 16.46
N ASN A 1079 41.29 6.89 15.46
CA ASN A 1079 41.06 5.73 14.61
C ASN A 1079 41.38 4.42 15.37
N VAL A 1080 40.91 3.28 14.85
CA VAL A 1080 41.09 1.98 15.50
C VAL A 1080 42.57 1.63 15.70
N ARG A 1081 43.46 1.95 14.75
CA ARG A 1081 44.92 1.70 14.88
C ARG A 1081 45.54 2.56 16.00
N GLU A 1082 45.25 3.85 16.01
CA GLU A 1082 45.67 4.77 17.08
C GLU A 1082 45.17 4.33 18.45
N ALA A 1083 43.91 3.88 18.52
CA ALA A 1083 43.32 3.38 19.76
C ALA A 1083 43.98 2.07 20.21
N LEU A 1084 44.37 1.21 19.28
CA LEU A 1084 45.05 -0.06 19.58
C LEU A 1084 46.39 0.19 20.28
N ASP A 1085 47.17 1.14 19.77
CA ASP A 1085 48.43 1.58 20.39
C ASP A 1085 48.18 2.28 21.74
N PHE A 1086 47.15 3.12 21.83
CA PHE A 1086 46.82 3.86 23.06
C PHE A 1086 46.37 2.94 24.22
N PHE A 1087 45.63 1.87 23.90
CA PHE A 1087 45.10 0.89 24.85
C PHE A 1087 45.91 -0.40 24.93
N ILE A 1088 47.17 -0.42 24.50
CA ILE A 1088 48.01 -1.63 24.49
C ILE A 1088 48.07 -2.36 25.86
N ASP A 1089 47.95 -1.63 26.96
CA ASP A 1089 47.96 -2.16 28.33
C ASP A 1089 46.60 -2.76 28.77
N GLN A 1090 45.56 -2.70 27.94
CA GLN A 1090 44.18 -3.08 28.28
C GLN A 1090 43.71 -4.24 27.40
N LEU A 1091 44.04 -5.47 27.84
CA LEU A 1091 43.81 -6.73 27.10
C LEU A 1091 42.42 -6.86 26.44
N GLU A 1092 41.35 -6.54 27.17
CA GLU A 1092 39.98 -6.66 26.64
C GLU A 1092 39.69 -5.69 25.49
N ILE A 1093 40.15 -4.44 25.61
CA ILE A 1093 40.00 -3.42 24.58
C ILE A 1093 40.88 -3.76 23.38
N THR A 1094 42.15 -4.10 23.62
CA THR A 1094 43.12 -4.45 22.56
C THR A 1094 42.63 -5.62 21.72
N ARG A 1095 42.03 -6.64 22.32
CA ARG A 1095 41.50 -7.81 21.59
C ARG A 1095 40.44 -7.40 20.56
N ILE A 1096 39.49 -6.54 20.95
CA ILE A 1096 38.41 -6.09 20.06
C ILE A 1096 38.95 -5.11 18.99
N LEU A 1097 39.85 -4.21 19.36
CA LEU A 1097 40.49 -3.30 18.41
C LEU A 1097 41.33 -4.06 17.38
N ASN A 1098 42.02 -5.12 17.80
CA ASN A 1098 42.81 -5.94 16.89
C ASN A 1098 41.91 -6.65 15.87
N THR A 1099 40.76 -7.17 16.30
CA THR A 1099 39.78 -7.77 15.37
C THR A 1099 39.21 -6.74 14.39
N LEU A 1100 38.88 -5.52 14.84
CA LEU A 1100 38.48 -4.42 13.95
C LEU A 1100 39.58 -4.07 12.93
N SER A 1101 40.85 -4.07 13.36
CA SER A 1101 41.99 -3.83 12.47
C SER A 1101 42.17 -4.95 11.44
N GLU A 1102 42.10 -6.22 11.88
CA GLU A 1102 42.24 -7.42 11.03
C GLU A 1102 41.15 -7.50 9.95
N VAL A 1103 39.92 -7.07 10.24
CA VAL A 1103 38.85 -7.01 9.22
C VAL A 1103 38.98 -5.80 8.26
N GLY A 1104 40.05 -5.02 8.37
CA GLY A 1104 40.34 -3.88 7.49
C GLY A 1104 39.67 -2.56 7.90
N LEU A 1105 39.21 -2.42 9.15
CA LEU A 1105 38.56 -1.20 9.66
C LEU A 1105 39.48 -0.35 10.54
N GLY A 1106 40.79 -0.55 10.44
CA GLY A 1106 41.80 0.19 11.20
C GLY A 1106 41.70 1.73 11.08
N TYR A 1107 41.14 2.21 9.97
CA TYR A 1107 40.99 3.63 9.67
C TYR A 1107 39.75 4.29 10.30
N LEU A 1108 38.76 3.52 10.73
CA LEU A 1108 37.51 4.08 11.26
C LEU A 1108 37.73 4.72 12.63
N LYS A 1109 37.07 5.86 12.88
CA LYS A 1109 37.05 6.46 14.20
C LYS A 1109 36.12 5.70 15.14
N LEU A 1110 36.52 5.53 16.40
CA LEU A 1110 35.72 4.82 17.41
C LEU A 1110 34.31 5.41 17.59
N GLY A 1111 34.21 6.74 17.56
CA GLY A 1111 32.97 7.50 17.72
C GLY A 1111 32.21 7.77 16.42
N GLN A 1112 32.68 7.29 15.26
CA GLN A 1112 32.06 7.58 13.96
C GLN A 1112 30.58 7.17 13.93
N SER A 1113 29.72 8.09 13.50
CA SER A 1113 28.28 7.84 13.44
C SER A 1113 27.96 6.64 12.55
N ALA A 1114 27.07 5.75 13.00
CA ALA A 1114 26.59 4.63 12.21
C ALA A 1114 25.91 5.06 10.89
N LEU A 1115 25.37 6.29 10.84
CA LEU A 1115 24.75 6.82 9.64
C LEU A 1115 25.75 7.17 8.53
N THR A 1116 27.03 7.37 8.87
CA THR A 1116 28.07 7.67 7.89
C THR A 1116 28.84 6.44 7.43
N LEU A 1117 28.54 5.27 8.00
CA LEU A 1117 29.19 4.01 7.63
C LEU A 1117 28.60 3.44 6.34
N SER A 1118 29.44 2.81 5.52
CA SER A 1118 28.98 1.99 4.40
C SER A 1118 28.34 0.68 4.89
N GLY A 1119 27.54 0.03 4.03
CA GLY A 1119 26.98 -1.29 4.33
C GLY A 1119 28.06 -2.33 4.62
N GLY A 1120 29.14 -2.34 3.83
CA GLY A 1120 30.29 -3.21 4.05
C GLY A 1120 31.11 -2.87 5.30
N GLU A 1121 31.23 -1.60 5.68
CA GLU A 1121 31.82 -1.22 6.98
C GLU A 1121 30.97 -1.72 8.15
N ALA A 1122 29.65 -1.50 8.10
CA ALA A 1122 28.72 -1.98 9.10
C ALA A 1122 28.79 -3.51 9.25
N GLN A 1123 28.85 -4.23 8.13
CA GLN A 1123 28.99 -5.70 8.12
C GLN A 1123 30.30 -6.16 8.75
N ARG A 1124 31.43 -5.53 8.40
CA ARG A 1124 32.75 -5.85 8.97
C ARG A 1124 32.83 -5.55 10.47
N ILE A 1125 32.16 -4.50 10.97
CA ILE A 1125 32.05 -4.23 12.42
C ILE A 1125 31.32 -5.37 13.14
N LYS A 1126 30.22 -5.87 12.56
CA LYS A 1126 29.48 -7.01 13.11
C LYS A 1126 30.33 -8.26 13.14
N LEU A 1127 31.04 -8.56 12.05
CA LEU A 1127 31.96 -9.68 11.98
C LEU A 1127 33.06 -9.56 13.04
N ALA A 1128 33.71 -8.39 13.16
CA ALA A 1128 34.74 -8.15 14.17
C ALA A 1128 34.22 -8.35 15.60
N LYS A 1129 32.99 -7.90 15.91
CA LYS A 1129 32.38 -8.14 17.22
C LYS A 1129 32.25 -9.63 17.51
N GLU A 1130 31.75 -10.41 16.57
CA GLU A 1130 31.59 -11.85 16.76
C GLU A 1130 32.93 -12.59 16.88
N LEU A 1131 33.93 -12.20 16.08
CA LEU A 1131 35.29 -12.76 16.16
C LEU A 1131 36.01 -12.41 17.47
N SER A 1132 35.66 -11.29 18.11
CA SER A 1132 36.24 -10.90 19.39
C SER A 1132 35.76 -11.78 20.57
N ILE A 1133 34.69 -12.54 20.39
CA ILE A 1133 34.12 -13.42 21.40
C ILE A 1133 34.76 -14.80 21.22
N ASN A 1134 35.58 -15.23 22.19
CA ASN A 1134 36.15 -16.58 22.21
C ASN A 1134 35.01 -17.60 22.24
N SER A 1135 34.77 -18.26 21.10
CA SER A 1135 33.86 -19.40 20.99
C SER A 1135 34.72 -20.64 20.75
N MET A 1136 34.80 -21.51 21.75
CA MET A 1136 35.47 -22.81 21.65
C MET A 1136 34.58 -23.88 20.96
N GLY A 1137 33.57 -23.45 20.20
CA GLY A 1137 32.55 -24.31 19.60
C GLY A 1137 32.50 -24.23 18.07
N LYS A 1138 31.92 -25.24 17.43
CA LYS A 1138 31.76 -25.29 15.98
C LYS A 1138 30.70 -24.28 15.55
N THR A 1139 31.11 -23.28 14.78
CA THR A 1139 30.25 -22.14 14.43
C THR A 1139 29.96 -22.12 12.93
N LEU A 1140 28.70 -21.86 12.56
CA LEU A 1140 28.29 -21.57 11.18
C LEU A 1140 28.19 -20.05 10.95
N TYR A 1141 29.02 -19.53 10.06
CA TYR A 1141 28.97 -18.13 9.63
C TYR A 1141 28.20 -18.01 8.32
N ILE A 1142 27.26 -17.08 8.26
CA ILE A 1142 26.52 -16.72 7.05
C ILE A 1142 26.81 -15.25 6.72
N LEU A 1143 27.42 -15.01 5.56
CA LEU A 1143 27.85 -13.68 5.11
C LEU A 1143 27.14 -13.29 3.82
N ASP A 1144 26.47 -12.14 3.82
CA ASP A 1144 25.74 -11.62 2.66
C ASP A 1144 26.56 -10.57 1.90
N GLU A 1145 27.10 -10.93 0.73
CA GLU A 1145 27.91 -10.08 -0.16
C GLU A 1145 29.04 -9.30 0.56
N PRO A 1146 29.96 -9.99 1.26
CA PRO A 1146 31.00 -9.35 2.09
C PRO A 1146 32.07 -8.58 1.29
N THR A 1147 32.13 -8.72 -0.05
CA THR A 1147 33.05 -7.92 -0.88
C THR A 1147 32.50 -6.55 -1.28
N THR A 1148 31.28 -6.21 -0.85
CA THR A 1148 30.66 -4.93 -1.16
C THR A 1148 31.55 -3.75 -0.74
N GLY A 1149 31.91 -2.91 -1.72
CA GLY A 1149 32.76 -1.73 -1.52
C GLY A 1149 34.21 -2.01 -1.12
N LEU A 1150 34.71 -3.21 -1.44
CA LEU A 1150 36.10 -3.60 -1.20
C LEU A 1150 36.95 -3.51 -2.47
N HIS A 1151 38.15 -2.97 -2.32
CA HIS A 1151 39.19 -3.02 -3.34
C HIS A 1151 39.82 -4.43 -3.40
N PHE A 1152 40.51 -4.79 -4.49
CA PHE A 1152 41.15 -6.11 -4.65
C PHE A 1152 42.04 -6.52 -3.46
N LEU A 1153 42.83 -5.57 -2.94
CA LEU A 1153 43.67 -5.79 -1.75
C LEU A 1153 42.83 -6.09 -0.49
N ASP A 1154 41.69 -5.42 -0.34
CA ASP A 1154 40.79 -5.65 0.79
C ASP A 1154 40.09 -7.01 0.68
N ILE A 1155 39.73 -7.44 -0.55
CA ILE A 1155 39.20 -8.79 -0.82
C ILE A 1155 40.23 -9.86 -0.48
N GLN A 1156 41.50 -9.66 -0.85
CA GLN A 1156 42.60 -10.55 -0.47
C GLN A 1156 42.69 -10.71 1.04
N ASN A 1157 42.67 -9.61 1.79
CA ASN A 1157 42.74 -9.62 3.25
C ASN A 1157 41.51 -10.30 3.87
N LEU A 1158 40.32 -10.06 3.32
CA LEU A 1158 39.09 -10.71 3.73
C LEU A 1158 39.17 -12.23 3.54
N LEU A 1159 39.63 -12.71 2.38
CA LEU A 1159 39.77 -14.14 2.11
C LEU A 1159 40.77 -14.81 3.05
N ILE A 1160 41.89 -14.15 3.36
CA ILE A 1160 42.86 -14.64 4.35
C ILE A 1160 42.19 -14.78 5.73
N LEU A 1161 41.38 -13.81 6.13
CA LEU A 1161 40.64 -13.86 7.39
C LEU A 1161 39.61 -15.01 7.40
N LEU A 1162 38.84 -15.17 6.33
CA LEU A 1162 37.85 -16.25 6.21
C LEU A 1162 38.51 -17.63 6.26
N GLU A 1163 39.68 -17.78 5.64
CA GLU A 1163 40.47 -19.01 5.73
C GLU A 1163 40.98 -19.26 7.16
N LYS A 1164 41.42 -18.21 7.87
CA LYS A 1164 41.79 -18.30 9.29
C LYS A 1164 40.61 -18.76 10.15
N ILE A 1165 39.39 -18.27 9.89
CA ILE A 1165 38.16 -18.67 10.59
C ILE A 1165 37.78 -20.12 10.24
N LYS A 1166 37.90 -20.52 8.97
CA LYS A 1166 37.68 -21.91 8.55
C LYS A 1166 38.61 -22.87 9.29
N ASN A 1167 39.89 -22.51 9.41
CA ASN A 1167 40.92 -23.33 10.06
C ASN A 1167 40.71 -23.53 11.58
N THR A 1168 39.83 -22.77 12.23
CA THR A 1168 39.42 -23.05 13.62
C THR A 1168 38.36 -24.15 13.73
N GLY A 1169 37.90 -24.71 12.61
CA GLY A 1169 36.84 -25.71 12.54
C GLY A 1169 35.45 -25.13 12.26
N SER A 1170 35.36 -23.85 11.89
CA SER A 1170 34.09 -23.19 11.54
C SER A 1170 33.67 -23.47 10.10
N THR A 1171 32.36 -23.38 9.83
CA THR A 1171 31.82 -23.46 8.45
C THR A 1171 31.37 -22.09 8.01
N ILE A 1172 31.59 -21.72 6.75
CA ILE A 1172 31.26 -20.40 6.23
C ILE A 1172 30.42 -20.55 4.96
N VAL A 1173 29.22 -19.97 4.96
CA VAL A 1173 28.35 -19.85 3.79
C VAL A 1173 28.30 -18.39 3.38
N ILE A 1174 28.64 -18.11 2.12
CA ILE A 1174 28.76 -16.75 1.59
C ILE A 1174 27.83 -16.60 0.40
N ILE A 1175 27.03 -15.54 0.36
CA ILE A 1175 26.33 -15.13 -0.86
C ILE A 1175 27.25 -14.17 -1.62
N GLU A 1176 27.64 -14.52 -2.85
CA GLU A 1176 28.55 -13.67 -3.64
C GLU A 1176 28.33 -13.74 -5.16
N HIS A 1177 28.77 -12.65 -5.79
CA HIS A 1177 28.87 -12.40 -7.21
C HIS A 1177 30.32 -12.12 -7.66
N ASN A 1178 31.21 -11.80 -6.73
CA ASN A 1178 32.61 -11.50 -7.01
C ASN A 1178 33.38 -12.77 -7.40
N LEU A 1179 33.95 -12.79 -8.61
CA LEU A 1179 34.66 -13.95 -9.15
C LEU A 1179 35.90 -14.35 -8.33
N ASP A 1180 36.58 -13.39 -7.68
CA ASP A 1180 37.74 -13.69 -6.83
C ASP A 1180 37.33 -14.48 -5.58
N VAL A 1181 36.16 -14.22 -5.00
CA VAL A 1181 35.65 -15.02 -3.87
C VAL A 1181 35.14 -16.37 -4.37
N ILE A 1182 34.38 -16.37 -5.46
CA ILE A 1182 33.80 -17.60 -6.03
C ILE A 1182 34.91 -18.61 -6.37
N ARG A 1183 35.97 -18.19 -7.07
CA ARG A 1183 37.10 -19.09 -7.43
C ARG A 1183 37.89 -19.59 -6.22
N ASN A 1184 38.00 -18.77 -5.17
CA ASN A 1184 38.74 -19.12 -3.96
C ASN A 1184 37.89 -19.89 -2.95
N SER A 1185 36.58 -20.08 -3.19
CA SER A 1185 35.73 -20.94 -2.36
C SER A 1185 36.08 -22.42 -2.50
N ASP A 1186 35.68 -23.22 -1.51
CA ASP A 1186 35.88 -24.67 -1.50
C ASP A 1186 34.74 -25.39 -2.24
N TRP A 1187 33.52 -24.84 -2.13
CA TRP A 1187 32.31 -25.38 -2.76
C TRP A 1187 31.43 -24.25 -3.28
N ILE A 1188 30.76 -24.48 -4.42
CA ILE A 1188 29.85 -23.52 -5.04
C ILE A 1188 28.47 -24.14 -5.15
N ILE A 1189 27.44 -23.33 -4.92
CA ILE A 1189 26.05 -23.63 -5.26
C ILE A 1189 25.56 -22.51 -6.18
N ASP A 1190 25.34 -22.83 -7.46
CA ASP A 1190 24.88 -21.88 -8.47
C ASP A 1190 23.36 -21.98 -8.67
N LEU A 1191 22.63 -20.90 -8.39
CA LEU A 1191 21.17 -20.82 -8.53
C LEU A 1191 20.75 -20.09 -9.81
N GLY A 1192 19.73 -20.60 -10.48
CA GLY A 1192 19.26 -20.02 -11.74
C GLY A 1192 18.11 -20.79 -12.38
N PRO A 1193 18.01 -20.81 -13.73
CA PRO A 1193 18.95 -20.18 -14.68
C PRO A 1193 18.75 -18.66 -14.80
N GLU A 1194 17.55 -18.16 -14.50
CA GLU A 1194 17.23 -16.73 -14.50
C GLU A 1194 16.73 -16.26 -13.11
N GLY A 1195 16.35 -14.98 -12.98
CA GLY A 1195 15.73 -14.44 -11.77
C GLY A 1195 14.19 -14.58 -11.76
N GLY A 1196 13.59 -14.38 -10.58
CA GLY A 1196 12.14 -14.34 -10.41
C GLY A 1196 11.48 -15.70 -10.58
N SER A 1197 10.35 -15.76 -11.31
CA SER A 1197 9.56 -16.98 -11.49
C SER A 1197 10.28 -18.07 -12.30
N LYS A 1198 11.27 -17.69 -13.12
CA LYS A 1198 12.12 -18.59 -13.92
C LYS A 1198 13.39 -19.03 -13.18
N GLY A 1199 13.60 -18.55 -11.96
CA GLY A 1199 14.68 -18.98 -11.09
C GLY A 1199 14.23 -20.02 -10.06
N GLY A 1200 15.05 -20.21 -9.04
CA GLY A 1200 14.76 -21.10 -7.92
C GLY A 1200 15.19 -22.55 -8.11
N TYR A 1201 16.00 -22.83 -9.12
CA TYR A 1201 16.63 -24.13 -9.36
C TYR A 1201 18.12 -24.09 -9.04
N VAL A 1202 18.68 -25.23 -8.65
CA VAL A 1202 20.13 -25.45 -8.57
C VAL A 1202 20.62 -25.84 -9.96
N ILE A 1203 21.47 -25.00 -10.56
CA ILE A 1203 22.04 -25.25 -11.90
C ILE A 1203 23.28 -26.12 -11.81
N ALA A 1204 24.14 -25.83 -10.83
CA ALA A 1204 25.34 -26.58 -10.58
C ALA A 1204 25.69 -26.53 -9.09
N GLN A 1205 26.30 -27.60 -8.58
CA GLN A 1205 26.94 -27.63 -7.28
C GLN A 1205 28.24 -28.45 -7.41
N GLY A 1206 29.32 -28.02 -6.78
CA GLY A 1206 30.63 -28.64 -6.97
C GLY A 1206 31.77 -27.77 -6.48
N THR A 1207 33.00 -28.21 -6.74
CA THR A 1207 34.16 -27.32 -6.63
C THR A 1207 34.10 -26.24 -7.73
N PRO A 1208 34.87 -25.14 -7.62
CA PRO A 1208 34.97 -24.15 -8.69
C PRO A 1208 35.27 -24.75 -10.08
N GLU A 1209 36.13 -25.77 -10.15
CA GLU A 1209 36.49 -26.47 -11.38
C GLU A 1209 35.34 -27.33 -11.92
N ASP A 1210 34.51 -27.89 -11.06
CA ASP A 1210 33.34 -28.67 -11.48
C ASP A 1210 32.22 -27.78 -12.00
N VAL A 1211 31.94 -26.67 -11.32
CA VAL A 1211 30.96 -25.68 -11.80
C VAL A 1211 31.41 -25.05 -13.11
N ALA A 1212 32.72 -24.80 -13.29
CA ALA A 1212 33.28 -24.27 -14.55
C ALA A 1212 33.05 -25.18 -15.78
N LYS A 1213 32.80 -26.48 -15.59
CA LYS A 1213 32.50 -27.43 -16.68
C LYS A 1213 31.03 -27.39 -17.12
N VAL A 1214 30.13 -26.84 -16.31
CA VAL A 1214 28.68 -26.81 -16.57
C VAL A 1214 28.33 -25.65 -17.49
N LYS A 1215 27.91 -25.95 -18.72
CA LYS A 1215 27.64 -24.92 -19.76
C LYS A 1215 26.39 -24.08 -19.47
N GLU A 1216 25.41 -24.68 -18.79
CA GLU A 1216 24.16 -24.04 -18.38
C GLU A 1216 24.38 -23.02 -17.25
N SER A 1217 25.49 -23.13 -16.51
CA SER A 1217 25.86 -22.21 -15.43
C SER A 1217 26.48 -20.94 -16.01
N TYR A 1218 25.82 -19.80 -15.80
CA TYR A 1218 26.42 -18.50 -16.14
C TYR A 1218 27.70 -18.25 -15.35
N THR A 1219 27.71 -18.66 -14.08
CA THR A 1219 28.87 -18.56 -13.21
C THR A 1219 30.00 -19.47 -13.69
N GLY A 1220 29.67 -20.71 -14.06
CA GLY A 1220 30.62 -21.68 -14.61
C GLY A 1220 31.33 -21.19 -15.87
N ASN A 1221 30.58 -20.60 -16.81
CA ASN A 1221 31.16 -20.02 -18.02
C ASN A 1221 32.18 -18.91 -17.71
N LEU A 1222 31.87 -18.01 -16.77
CA LEU A 1222 32.77 -16.93 -16.35
C LEU A 1222 34.02 -17.47 -15.63
N LEU A 1223 33.86 -18.48 -14.78
CA LEU A 1223 35.00 -19.15 -14.12
C LEU A 1223 35.91 -19.83 -15.14
N ASN A 1224 35.33 -20.50 -16.14
CA ASN A 1224 36.09 -21.14 -17.21
C ASN A 1224 36.91 -20.13 -18.03
N ASP A 1225 36.35 -18.94 -18.30
CA ASP A 1225 37.08 -17.86 -18.97
C ASP A 1225 38.23 -17.35 -18.08
N GLU A 1226 38.00 -17.09 -16.80
CA GLU A 1226 39.06 -16.68 -15.85
C GLU A 1226 40.15 -17.75 -15.65
N PHE A 1227 39.81 -19.05 -15.71
CA PHE A 1227 40.82 -20.12 -15.63
C PHE A 1227 41.65 -20.26 -16.91
N LYS A 1228 41.11 -19.85 -18.07
CA LYS A 1228 41.81 -19.91 -19.37
C LYS A 1228 42.68 -18.68 -19.63
N TRP A 1229 42.35 -17.56 -19.02
CA TRP A 1229 42.93 -16.25 -19.27
C TRP A 1229 44.06 -15.95 -18.30
#